data_AF-A0A524CAU9-F1
#
_entry.id   AF-A0A524CAU9-F1
#
_cell.length_a   1.000
_cell.length_b   1.000
_cell.length_c   1.000
_cell.angle_alpha   90.00
_cell.angle_beta   90.00
_cell.angle_gamma   90.00
#
_symmetry.space_group_name_H-M   'P 1'
#
loop_
_entity.id
_entity.type
_entity.pdbx_description
1 polymer ?
#
loop_
_entity_poly.entity_id
_entity_poly.type
_entity_poly.pdbx_seq_one_letter_code
_entity_poly.pdbx_strand_id
1 'polypeptide(L)'
;MTVKSKLKRFMDINRYKRGERIPDSNIRNLTYEEEKLTAEAIIFGSRDKKYVIHINLGEKEDKIIIHDCPDWVRQSKSRKLCKHFVKFFISLPNDFAEELLDNLSRNLSDMKFSNDMRLKNKLRYEKVIDEGDTLAKKNKFKESLVFYLEALKAAVIKGDETKFKKILDDKIIPVINKSEGITTLKLIIKIFNFWESEIKGDITDYGLKESDYIDDISNKINQNLNEIVKKSVYNSVDIFQLSSYINDLSSIISGETIDEILETLKNFLNSKVEIVQICSLYIIIKIIGNRSTFKLEEFLAETDFKLDYKLKEFRKKLSRELKIMSKFGAEPIDVKSVIDILKSFKIKQNTLQQLRIEFDRNYSELVKLAYTRKMEYLLFLYENLEKKPVGSCYYQRFFRGSFNYELNDIVLFILETCDFVLSKGKYILPKIGYLYQNYPIIRRLFGGNLDRIINSSRRSFEIEKLWGSKDIKIEPRKIVPKITNFSNKLDSIEGLQLVEWSIAKEPVGISIIYVRDRGINTIPDSKIQISQELQPFDLTLCSKNPSYVSEDLQVLVPIKRIGINEAVDYIKNGIHVIATHRPLQILKKLIDNDIELGNIDKELKRYENYKFIWGYEEILKAIEDIKSNIIEKKKLDTFHELIRTPEKLDKKTLKEYLDLSEFQQILSDIDLYSEIKEFIKTCKTLTQIRNKIWAFLEKTIKSRIKDKQTEKININALNKSRLNYLIPEIVQVRLDELRDIKIVKKAKGKYDISGIRGRFYCDKILDSLFTRRRKYANEDEFKKIKLVLDKLDVEINIIE
;
A
#
# COMPACT_ATOMS: atom_id res chain seq x y z
N MET A 1 -9.77 17.59 26.28
CA MET A 1 -10.52 18.88 26.42
C MET A 1 -11.08 19.17 25.05
N THR A 2 -12.40 19.32 24.87
CA THR A 2 -12.99 19.49 23.52
C THR A 2 -12.40 20.69 22.77
N VAL A 3 -12.36 20.63 21.43
CA VAL A 3 -11.98 21.76 20.52
C VAL A 3 -12.62 23.08 20.95
N LYS A 4 -13.93 23.05 21.30
CA LYS A 4 -14.68 24.20 21.81
C LYS A 4 -14.08 24.82 23.07
N SER A 5 -13.68 23.99 24.04
CA SER A 5 -13.09 24.46 25.29
C SER A 5 -11.69 25.05 25.08
N LYS A 6 -10.90 24.48 24.16
CA LYS A 6 -9.56 24.98 23.79
C LYS A 6 -9.62 26.32 23.05
N LEU A 7 -10.53 26.46 22.08
CA LEU A 7 -10.71 27.70 21.31
C LEU A 7 -11.02 28.92 22.19
N LYS A 8 -11.80 28.73 23.26
CA LYS A 8 -12.16 29.81 24.19
C LYS A 8 -10.96 30.43 24.92
N ARG A 9 -9.78 29.80 24.90
CA ARG A 9 -8.54 30.40 25.42
C ARG A 9 -8.00 31.53 24.53
N PHE A 10 -8.32 31.51 23.24
CA PHE A 10 -7.78 32.43 22.24
C PHE A 10 -8.77 33.51 21.80
N MET A 11 -10.01 33.52 22.33
CA MET A 11 -11.06 34.45 21.94
C MET A 11 -12.18 34.57 22.96
N ASP A 12 -12.95 35.66 22.89
CA ASP A 12 -14.15 35.85 23.69
C ASP A 12 -15.35 35.02 23.20
N ILE A 13 -16.34 34.83 24.08
CA ILE A 13 -17.52 34.01 23.81
C ILE A 13 -18.38 34.54 22.65
N ASN A 14 -18.45 35.86 22.45
CA ASN A 14 -19.23 36.46 21.38
C ASN A 14 -18.57 36.23 20.02
N ARG A 15 -17.24 36.24 19.97
CA ARG A 15 -16.46 35.87 18.79
C ARG A 15 -16.60 34.41 18.44
N TYR A 16 -16.56 33.52 19.44
CA TYR A 16 -16.83 32.09 19.24
C TYR A 16 -18.21 31.87 18.59
N LYS A 17 -19.27 32.42 19.19
CA LYS A 17 -20.65 32.29 18.68
C LYS A 17 -20.80 32.83 17.25
N ARG A 18 -20.11 33.92 16.91
CA ARG A 18 -20.12 34.47 15.54
C ARG A 18 -19.41 33.56 14.53
N GLY A 19 -18.34 32.89 14.95
CA GLY A 19 -17.62 31.94 14.13
C GLY A 19 -18.37 30.63 13.89
N GLU A 20 -19.04 30.11 14.93
CA GLU A 20 -19.90 28.91 14.87
C GLU A 20 -21.06 29.08 13.87
N ARG A 21 -21.56 30.31 13.70
CA ARG A 21 -22.62 30.67 12.73
C ARG A 21 -22.16 30.79 11.28
N ILE A 22 -20.86 30.70 10.99
CA ILE A 22 -20.37 30.71 9.61
C ILE A 22 -20.78 29.38 8.95
N PRO A 23 -21.45 29.40 7.77
CA PRO A 23 -21.85 28.17 7.08
C PRO A 23 -20.65 27.29 6.69
N ASP A 24 -20.80 25.97 6.70
CA ASP A 24 -19.74 25.04 6.24
C ASP A 24 -19.36 25.27 4.77
N SER A 25 -20.33 25.66 3.95
CA SER A 25 -20.12 26.01 2.53
C SER A 25 -19.17 27.20 2.30
N ASN A 26 -18.89 27.99 3.34
CA ASN A 26 -17.97 29.12 3.28
C ASN A 26 -16.51 28.71 3.48
N ILE A 27 -16.20 27.47 3.90
CA ILE A 27 -14.85 26.93 3.89
C ILE A 27 -14.62 26.16 2.59
N ARG A 28 -13.54 26.50 1.89
CA ARG A 28 -13.11 25.88 0.64
C ARG A 28 -11.63 25.54 0.72
N ASN A 29 -11.22 24.52 -0.03
CA ASN A 29 -9.83 24.10 -0.16
C ASN A 29 -9.16 23.87 1.21
N LEU A 30 -9.90 23.25 2.14
CA LEU A 30 -9.34 22.85 3.43
C LEU A 30 -8.37 21.69 3.21
N THR A 31 -7.09 21.91 3.50
CA THR A 31 -6.05 20.89 3.45
C THR A 31 -5.26 20.89 4.74
N TYR A 32 -4.75 19.72 5.14
CA TYR A 32 -3.95 19.56 6.35
C TYR A 32 -2.96 18.40 6.22
N GLU A 33 -1.84 18.49 6.94
CA GLU A 33 -0.81 17.45 7.05
C GLU A 33 -0.51 17.23 8.54
N GLU A 34 -0.95 16.10 9.09
CA GLU A 34 -0.84 15.77 10.52
C GLU A 34 0.61 15.74 10.99
N GLU A 35 1.48 15.00 10.30
CA GLU A 35 2.90 14.85 10.64
C GLU A 35 3.66 16.19 10.69
N LYS A 36 3.26 17.17 9.86
CA LYS A 36 3.93 18.48 9.78
C LYS A 36 3.23 19.56 10.60
N LEU A 37 2.08 19.25 11.21
CA LEU A 37 1.23 20.21 11.92
C LEU A 37 0.93 21.47 11.07
N THR A 38 0.57 21.26 9.80
CA THR A 38 0.21 22.34 8.88
C THR A 38 -1.23 22.21 8.42
N ALA A 39 -1.91 23.34 8.23
CA ALA A 39 -3.26 23.38 7.70
C ALA A 39 -3.57 24.70 6.99
N GLU A 40 -4.37 24.67 5.93
CA GLU A 40 -4.82 25.86 5.22
C GLU A 40 -6.28 25.75 4.75
N ALA A 41 -6.92 26.90 4.58
CA ALA A 41 -8.25 27.00 3.98
C ALA A 41 -8.49 28.38 3.37
N ILE A 42 -9.44 28.45 2.45
CA ILE A 42 -10.08 29.69 2.02
C ILE A 42 -11.42 29.80 2.73
N ILE A 43 -11.68 30.96 3.36
CA ILE A 43 -12.95 31.25 4.01
C ILE A 43 -13.62 32.48 3.38
N PHE A 44 -14.88 32.33 3.02
CA PHE A 44 -15.70 33.39 2.45
C PHE A 44 -16.41 34.18 3.56
N GLY A 45 -16.16 35.48 3.63
CA GLY A 45 -16.83 36.41 4.53
C GLY A 45 -18.10 37.02 3.92
N SER A 46 -18.54 38.14 4.49
CA SER A 46 -19.66 38.92 3.96
C SER A 46 -19.34 39.45 2.56
N ARG A 47 -20.36 39.47 1.67
CA ARG A 47 -20.23 39.90 0.26
C ARG A 47 -19.22 39.07 -0.54
N ASP A 48 -19.13 37.77 -0.22
CA ASP A 48 -18.27 36.80 -0.90
C ASP A 48 -16.77 37.17 -0.94
N LYS A 49 -16.32 38.04 -0.03
CA LYS A 49 -14.90 38.36 0.12
C LYS A 49 -14.15 37.12 0.59
N LYS A 50 -13.10 36.76 -0.14
CA LYS A 50 -12.21 35.62 0.17
C LYS A 50 -11.15 36.05 1.16
N TYR A 51 -10.94 35.22 2.18
CA TYR A 51 -9.82 35.33 3.11
C TYR A 51 -9.09 33.99 3.18
N VAL A 52 -7.79 34.01 3.42
CA VAL A 52 -6.96 32.81 3.52
C VAL A 52 -6.56 32.58 4.96
N ILE A 53 -6.69 31.35 5.45
CA ILE A 53 -6.10 30.91 6.72
C ILE A 53 -4.96 29.96 6.38
N HIS A 54 -3.80 30.17 6.98
CA HIS A 54 -2.66 29.26 6.90
C HIS A 54 -2.00 29.15 8.27
N ILE A 55 -1.81 27.92 8.74
CA ILE A 55 -1.17 27.58 10.01
C ILE A 55 0.00 26.64 9.70
N ASN A 56 1.19 27.00 10.19
CA ASN A 56 2.36 26.13 10.18
C ASN A 56 2.97 26.08 11.59
N LEU A 57 2.82 24.95 12.28
CA LEU A 57 3.33 24.74 13.64
C LEU A 57 4.42 23.65 13.72
N GLY A 58 5.03 23.29 12.59
CA GLY A 58 6.06 22.26 12.51
C GLY A 58 7.35 22.60 13.29
N GLU A 59 8.30 21.66 13.27
CA GLU A 59 9.51 21.69 14.13
C GLU A 59 10.60 22.70 13.72
N LYS A 60 10.54 23.28 12.51
CA LYS A 60 11.51 24.30 12.05
C LYS A 60 11.10 25.73 12.44
N GLU A 61 12.05 26.65 12.37
CA GLU A 61 12.08 28.04 12.90
C GLU A 61 10.94 29.01 12.46
N ASP A 62 9.92 28.55 11.73
CA ASP A 62 8.87 29.39 11.15
C ASP A 62 7.46 29.05 11.66
N LYS A 63 7.29 28.92 12.98
CA LYS A 63 5.95 28.79 13.60
C LYS A 63 5.12 30.04 13.31
N ILE A 64 4.21 29.96 12.33
CA ILE A 64 3.48 31.12 11.82
C ILE A 64 1.99 30.84 11.63
N ILE A 65 1.21 31.88 11.84
CA ILE A 65 -0.20 31.94 11.47
C ILE A 65 -0.42 33.13 10.56
N ILE A 66 -0.94 32.87 9.37
CA ILE A 66 -1.21 33.88 8.35
C ILE A 66 -2.71 33.94 8.11
N HIS A 67 -3.26 35.16 8.19
CA HIS A 67 -4.63 35.43 7.80
C HIS A 67 -4.80 36.88 7.34
N ASP A 68 -5.63 37.12 6.34
CA ASP A 68 -5.74 38.41 5.67
C ASP A 68 -7.08 39.13 5.93
N CYS A 69 -7.91 38.64 6.85
CA CYS A 69 -9.16 39.34 7.15
C CYS A 69 -8.93 40.65 7.95
N PRO A 70 -9.79 41.67 7.78
CA PRO A 70 -9.63 42.95 8.49
C PRO A 70 -9.58 42.83 10.02
N ASP A 71 -10.35 41.91 10.63
CA ASP A 71 -10.32 41.71 12.08
C ASP A 71 -8.99 41.11 12.54
N TRP A 72 -8.31 40.32 11.69
CA TRP A 72 -7.03 39.69 12.01
C TRP A 72 -5.93 40.70 12.28
N VAL A 73 -5.85 41.79 11.51
CA VAL A 73 -4.84 42.85 11.69
C VAL A 73 -4.83 43.40 13.12
N ARG A 74 -6.00 43.43 13.77
CA ARG A 74 -6.14 43.82 15.17
C ARG A 74 -5.88 42.65 16.12
N GLN A 75 -6.46 41.48 15.84
CA GLN A 75 -6.35 40.34 16.76
C GLN A 75 -4.92 39.77 16.86
N SER A 76 -4.18 39.76 15.75
CA SER A 76 -2.80 39.27 15.67
C SER A 76 -1.86 39.98 16.65
N LYS A 77 -2.00 41.31 16.80
CA LYS A 77 -1.23 42.12 17.77
C LYS A 77 -1.42 41.66 19.21
N SER A 78 -2.62 41.19 19.53
CA SER A 78 -2.97 40.65 20.85
C SER A 78 -2.85 39.12 20.94
N ARG A 79 -2.30 38.45 19.92
CA ARG A 79 -2.21 36.99 19.78
C ARG A 79 -3.55 36.28 20.02
N LYS A 80 -4.65 36.93 19.63
CA LYS A 80 -6.01 36.37 19.68
C LYS A 80 -6.42 35.88 18.30
N LEU A 81 -7.34 34.92 18.27
CA LEU A 81 -7.90 34.40 17.04
C LEU A 81 -9.14 35.20 16.63
N CYS A 82 -9.33 35.41 15.32
CA CYS A 82 -10.56 36.01 14.79
C CYS A 82 -11.67 34.96 14.66
N LYS A 83 -12.91 35.40 14.37
CA LYS A 83 -14.07 34.50 14.23
C LYS A 83 -13.90 33.39 13.17
N HIS A 84 -13.10 33.63 12.14
CA HIS A 84 -12.89 32.67 11.04
C HIS A 84 -12.15 31.41 11.51
N PHE A 85 -11.26 31.53 12.49
CA PHE A 85 -10.54 30.37 13.05
C PHE A 85 -11.47 29.41 13.79
N VAL A 86 -12.58 29.88 14.36
CA VAL A 86 -13.58 29.01 14.97
C VAL A 86 -14.10 28.02 13.94
N LYS A 87 -14.53 28.54 12.79
CA LYS A 87 -15.09 27.71 11.73
C LYS A 87 -14.03 26.76 11.17
N PHE A 88 -12.82 27.27 10.96
CA PHE A 88 -11.68 26.49 10.51
C PHE A 88 -11.38 25.29 11.41
N PHE A 89 -11.23 25.48 12.72
CA PHE A 89 -10.93 24.40 13.65
C PHE A 89 -12.08 23.41 13.84
N ILE A 90 -13.34 23.87 13.71
CA ILE A 90 -14.51 22.97 13.77
C ILE A 90 -14.62 22.10 12.50
N SER A 91 -14.09 22.57 11.37
CA SER A 91 -14.11 21.82 10.10
C SER A 91 -12.93 20.85 9.93
N LEU A 92 -11.94 20.87 10.83
CA LEU A 92 -10.85 19.90 10.86
C LEU A 92 -11.25 18.62 11.63
N PRO A 93 -10.58 17.47 11.40
CA PRO A 93 -10.72 16.30 12.27
C PRO A 93 -10.47 16.67 13.73
N ASN A 94 -11.30 16.16 14.65
CA ASN A 94 -11.26 16.57 16.07
C ASN A 94 -9.87 16.38 16.69
N ASP A 95 -9.24 15.23 16.48
CA ASP A 95 -7.95 14.90 17.09
C ASP A 95 -6.85 15.86 16.61
N PHE A 96 -6.78 16.10 15.30
CA PHE A 96 -5.83 17.03 14.70
C PHE A 96 -6.09 18.50 15.10
N ALA A 97 -7.36 18.92 15.17
CA ALA A 97 -7.73 20.26 15.65
C ALA A 97 -7.32 20.46 17.12
N GLU A 98 -7.51 19.43 17.94
CA GLU A 98 -7.10 19.42 19.34
C GLU A 98 -5.59 19.51 19.51
N GLU A 99 -4.83 18.80 18.67
CA GLU A 99 -3.37 18.83 18.65
C GLU A 99 -2.83 20.20 18.21
N LEU A 100 -3.34 20.77 17.12
CA LEU A 100 -2.96 22.11 16.67
C LEU A 100 -3.22 23.17 17.75
N LEU A 101 -4.37 23.11 18.44
CA LEU A 101 -4.70 24.06 19.51
C LEU A 101 -3.84 23.88 20.76
N ASP A 102 -3.42 22.65 21.08
CA ASP A 102 -2.48 22.39 22.18
C ASP A 102 -1.09 22.91 21.84
N ASN A 103 -0.60 22.66 20.62
CA ASN A 103 0.66 23.21 20.14
C ASN A 103 0.62 24.75 20.11
N LEU A 104 -0.48 25.32 19.63
CA LEU A 104 -0.78 26.75 19.69
C LEU A 104 -0.67 27.32 21.11
N SER A 105 -1.24 26.61 22.09
CA SER A 105 -1.22 27.04 23.49
C SER A 105 0.17 26.95 24.11
N ARG A 106 0.97 25.94 23.75
CA ARG A 106 2.32 25.72 24.31
C ARG A 106 3.34 26.70 23.74
N ASN A 107 3.25 27.04 22.46
CA ASN A 107 4.24 27.84 21.75
C ASN A 107 3.76 29.27 21.43
N LEU A 108 2.73 29.76 22.11
CA LEU A 108 2.13 31.07 21.81
C LEU A 108 3.14 32.23 21.90
N SER A 109 4.16 32.10 22.76
CA SER A 109 5.25 33.07 22.91
C SER A 109 6.07 33.25 21.63
N ASP A 110 6.29 32.14 20.91
CA ASP A 110 7.27 32.00 19.84
C ASP A 110 6.61 32.09 18.45
N MET A 111 5.28 32.12 18.42
CA MET A 111 4.51 32.16 17.19
C MET A 111 4.47 33.56 16.58
N LYS A 112 4.72 33.60 15.27
CA LYS A 112 4.54 34.79 14.45
C LYS A 112 3.09 34.86 13.94
N PHE A 113 2.43 35.98 14.16
CA PHE A 113 1.10 36.26 13.61
C PHE A 113 1.25 37.31 12.51
N SER A 114 0.92 36.96 11.26
CA SER A 114 1.08 37.86 10.11
C SER A 114 -0.20 38.00 9.32
N ASN A 115 -0.40 39.17 8.71
CA ASN A 115 -1.37 39.41 7.65
C ASN A 115 -0.72 39.49 6.25
N ASP A 116 0.60 39.32 6.18
CA ASP A 116 1.35 39.38 4.93
C ASP A 116 1.29 38.04 4.20
N MET A 117 0.46 37.99 3.16
CA MET A 117 0.33 36.83 2.27
C MET A 117 1.62 36.49 1.52
N ARG A 118 2.59 37.41 1.42
CA ARG A 118 3.90 37.13 0.82
C ARG A 118 4.69 36.09 1.62
N LEU A 119 4.51 36.03 2.95
CA LEU A 119 5.15 35.02 3.80
C LEU A 119 4.62 33.62 3.53
N LYS A 120 3.32 33.47 3.22
CA LYS A 120 2.74 32.18 2.82
C LYS A 120 3.43 31.67 1.56
N ASN A 121 3.63 32.57 0.60
CA ASN A 121 4.29 32.25 -0.67
C ASN A 121 5.79 31.98 -0.52
N LYS A 122 6.43 32.43 0.57
CA LYS A 122 7.82 32.10 0.91
C LYS A 122 7.90 30.68 1.49
N LEU A 123 7.02 30.33 2.44
CA LEU A 123 7.00 29.01 3.08
C LEU A 123 6.63 27.89 2.12
N ARG A 124 5.69 28.15 1.21
CA ARG A 124 5.36 27.20 0.13
C ARG A 124 6.57 26.93 -0.76
N TYR A 125 7.37 27.96 -1.05
CA TYR A 125 8.54 27.84 -1.90
C TYR A 125 9.66 27.00 -1.24
N GLU A 126 9.97 27.24 0.03
CA GLU A 126 10.98 26.45 0.77
C GLU A 126 10.55 24.99 0.91
N LYS A 127 9.25 24.74 1.16
CA LYS A 127 8.68 23.40 1.19
C LYS A 127 8.85 22.65 -0.15
N VAL A 128 8.58 23.33 -1.26
CA VAL A 128 8.74 22.75 -2.60
C VAL A 128 10.21 22.35 -2.83
N ILE A 129 11.18 23.19 -2.44
CA ILE A 129 12.61 22.84 -2.56
C ILE A 129 12.98 21.67 -1.65
N ASP A 130 12.55 21.66 -0.38
CA ASP A 130 12.84 20.58 0.58
C ASP A 130 12.29 19.22 0.09
N GLU A 131 11.11 19.21 -0.53
CA GLU A 131 10.52 18.01 -1.14
C GLU A 131 11.33 17.55 -2.36
N GLY A 132 11.76 18.49 -3.21
CA GLY A 132 12.69 18.23 -4.30
C GLY A 132 14.02 17.62 -3.81
N ASP A 133 14.62 18.18 -2.77
CA ASP A 133 15.89 17.70 -2.18
C ASP A 133 15.74 16.28 -1.62
N THR A 134 14.62 16.02 -0.95
CA THR A 134 14.31 14.69 -0.38
C THR A 134 14.20 13.63 -1.48
N LEU A 135 13.58 13.98 -2.61
CA LEU A 135 13.45 13.09 -3.76
C LEU A 135 14.80 12.91 -4.49
N ALA A 136 15.57 13.98 -4.67
CA ALA A 136 16.89 13.92 -5.28
C ALA A 136 17.86 13.03 -4.49
N LYS A 137 17.84 13.11 -3.14
CA LYS A 137 18.61 12.20 -2.26
C LYS A 137 18.23 10.73 -2.40
N LYS A 138 17.02 10.44 -2.85
CA LYS A 138 16.51 9.09 -3.14
C LYS A 138 16.71 8.68 -4.60
N ASN A 139 17.52 9.41 -5.38
CA ASN A 139 17.72 9.24 -6.83
C ASN A 139 16.43 9.33 -7.66
N LYS A 140 15.39 10.02 -7.15
CA LYS A 140 14.13 10.27 -7.86
C LYS A 140 14.20 11.59 -8.64
N PHE A 141 15.08 11.63 -9.61
CA PHE A 141 15.45 12.86 -10.32
C PHE A 141 14.28 13.50 -11.09
N LYS A 142 13.46 12.69 -11.78
CA LYS A 142 12.28 13.16 -12.54
C LYS A 142 11.25 13.84 -11.65
N GLU A 143 10.99 13.26 -10.48
CA GLU A 143 10.06 13.80 -9.50
C GLU A 143 10.65 15.03 -8.82
N SER A 144 11.92 15.01 -8.41
CA SER A 144 12.58 16.18 -7.81
C SER A 144 12.55 17.40 -8.73
N LEU A 145 12.75 17.19 -10.03
CA LEU A 145 12.74 18.27 -11.02
C LEU A 145 11.36 18.95 -11.12
N VAL A 146 10.25 18.24 -10.93
CA VAL A 146 8.91 18.86 -10.91
C VAL A 146 8.84 19.95 -9.85
N PHE A 147 9.32 19.63 -8.65
CA PHE A 147 9.34 20.58 -7.54
C PHE A 147 10.27 21.76 -7.83
N TYR A 148 11.48 21.50 -8.34
CA TYR A 148 12.40 22.59 -8.67
C TYR A 148 11.87 23.51 -9.77
N LEU A 149 11.18 22.97 -10.78
CA LEU A 149 10.54 23.78 -11.82
C LEU A 149 9.39 24.63 -11.25
N GLU A 150 8.57 24.08 -10.34
CA GLU A 150 7.55 24.89 -9.64
C GLU A 150 8.19 26.03 -8.83
N ALA A 151 9.29 25.75 -8.13
CA ALA A 151 10.04 26.77 -7.40
C ALA A 151 10.63 27.83 -8.36
N LEU A 152 11.18 27.40 -9.50
CA LEU A 152 11.72 28.28 -10.54
C LEU A 152 10.63 29.22 -11.09
N LYS A 153 9.44 28.71 -11.42
CA LYS A 153 8.29 29.52 -11.84
C LYS A 153 7.95 30.60 -10.83
N ALA A 154 7.92 30.21 -9.55
CA ALA A 154 7.56 31.10 -8.48
C ALA A 154 8.61 32.21 -8.27
N ALA A 155 9.87 31.98 -8.64
CA ALA A 155 10.92 33.00 -8.66
C ALA A 155 10.72 33.97 -9.84
N VAL A 156 10.44 33.47 -11.04
CA VAL A 156 10.17 34.27 -12.26
C VAL A 156 8.97 35.19 -12.07
N ILE A 157 7.82 34.67 -11.63
CA ILE A 157 6.59 35.46 -11.38
C ILE A 157 6.82 36.60 -10.38
N LYS A 158 7.81 36.47 -9.50
CA LYS A 158 8.17 37.47 -8.49
C LYS A 158 9.28 38.43 -8.94
N GLY A 159 9.88 38.22 -10.11
CA GLY A 159 11.06 38.96 -10.57
C GLY A 159 12.30 38.75 -9.68
N ASP A 160 12.43 37.61 -8.98
CA ASP A 160 13.54 37.35 -8.05
C ASP A 160 14.69 36.61 -8.75
N GLU A 161 15.54 37.38 -9.45
CA GLU A 161 16.66 36.86 -10.25
C GLU A 161 17.66 36.03 -9.43
N THR A 162 17.94 36.46 -8.19
CA THR A 162 18.91 35.78 -7.32
C THR A 162 18.41 34.39 -6.94
N LYS A 163 17.13 34.26 -6.58
CA LYS A 163 16.54 32.94 -6.28
C LYS A 163 16.44 32.07 -7.51
N PHE A 164 16.10 32.65 -8.65
CA PHE A 164 16.04 31.94 -9.91
C PHE A 164 17.38 31.27 -10.22
N LYS A 165 18.49 32.04 -10.21
CA LYS A 165 19.85 31.52 -10.41
C LYS A 165 20.18 30.41 -9.43
N LYS A 166 19.89 30.64 -8.14
CA LYS A 166 20.15 29.66 -7.09
C LYS A 166 19.42 28.33 -7.31
N ILE A 167 18.17 28.33 -7.75
CA ILE A 167 17.44 27.08 -8.05
C ILE A 167 18.05 26.38 -9.27
N LEU A 168 18.34 27.14 -10.32
CA LEU A 168 18.90 26.58 -11.54
C LEU A 168 20.25 25.90 -11.25
N ASP A 169 21.17 26.63 -10.61
CA ASP A 169 22.55 26.21 -10.36
C ASP A 169 22.69 25.19 -9.24
N ASP A 170 22.01 25.39 -8.10
CA ASP A 170 22.21 24.52 -6.93
C ASP A 170 21.33 23.27 -6.97
N LYS A 171 20.22 23.30 -7.74
CA LYS A 171 19.18 22.25 -7.68
C LYS A 171 18.96 21.56 -9.01
N ILE A 172 18.62 22.30 -10.06
CA ILE A 172 18.27 21.71 -11.36
C ILE A 172 19.50 21.11 -12.04
N ILE A 173 20.58 21.86 -12.17
CA ILE A 173 21.81 21.42 -12.85
C ILE A 173 22.44 20.18 -12.19
N PRO A 174 22.59 20.10 -10.85
CA PRO A 174 23.10 18.90 -10.20
C PRO A 174 22.22 17.68 -10.42
N VAL A 175 20.90 17.84 -10.55
CA VAL A 175 20.00 16.73 -10.90
C VAL A 175 20.23 16.27 -12.34
N ILE A 176 20.42 17.20 -13.29
CA ILE A 176 20.79 16.85 -14.68
C ILE A 176 22.12 16.10 -14.69
N ASN A 177 23.15 16.64 -14.04
CA ASN A 177 24.50 16.06 -14.05
C ASN A 177 24.58 14.69 -13.36
N LYS A 178 23.71 14.41 -12.38
CA LYS A 178 23.63 13.10 -11.71
C LYS A 178 22.73 12.11 -12.45
N SER A 179 21.89 12.58 -13.37
CA SER A 179 21.07 11.70 -14.20
C SER A 179 21.89 11.15 -15.37
N GLU A 180 21.62 9.91 -15.77
CA GLU A 180 22.37 9.25 -16.85
C GLU A 180 21.51 8.98 -18.10
N GLY A 181 22.17 9.07 -19.26
CA GLY A 181 21.63 8.65 -20.55
C GLY A 181 20.38 9.42 -20.97
N ILE A 182 19.35 8.67 -21.35
CA ILE A 182 18.08 9.25 -21.82
C ILE A 182 17.33 9.99 -20.74
N THR A 183 17.50 9.61 -19.49
CA THR A 183 16.85 10.31 -18.38
C THR A 183 17.28 11.77 -18.37
N THR A 184 18.57 12.04 -18.61
CA THR A 184 19.12 13.40 -18.73
C THR A 184 18.44 14.18 -19.85
N LEU A 185 18.33 13.60 -21.06
CA LEU A 185 17.65 14.24 -22.20
C LEU A 185 16.17 14.53 -21.93
N LYS A 186 15.45 13.60 -21.30
CA LYS A 186 14.05 13.79 -20.90
C LYS A 186 13.89 14.95 -19.92
N LEU A 187 14.80 15.05 -18.95
CA LEU A 187 14.80 16.13 -17.96
C LEU A 187 15.07 17.48 -18.62
N ILE A 188 16.05 17.52 -19.53
CA ILE A 188 16.41 18.69 -20.33
C ILE A 188 15.22 19.19 -21.15
N ILE A 189 14.58 18.31 -21.92
CA ILE A 189 13.43 18.69 -22.77
C ILE A 189 12.27 19.18 -21.91
N LYS A 190 12.06 18.55 -20.74
CA LYS A 190 11.05 19.01 -19.80
C LYS A 190 11.34 20.42 -19.28
N ILE A 191 12.60 20.75 -19.00
CA ILE A 191 13.01 22.11 -18.60
C ILE A 191 12.76 23.10 -19.74
N PHE A 192 13.10 22.74 -20.97
CA PHE A 192 12.88 23.60 -22.13
C PHE A 192 11.41 23.83 -22.46
N ASN A 193 10.60 22.77 -22.49
CA ASN A 193 9.17 22.90 -22.70
C ASN A 193 8.53 23.77 -21.62
N PHE A 194 8.96 23.59 -20.37
CA PHE A 194 8.53 24.44 -19.27
C PHE A 194 8.97 25.90 -19.43
N TRP A 195 10.19 26.13 -19.94
CA TRP A 195 10.69 27.45 -20.24
C TRP A 195 9.81 28.17 -21.27
N GLU A 196 9.61 27.54 -22.42
CA GLU A 196 8.83 28.08 -23.52
C GLU A 196 7.37 28.33 -23.13
N SER A 197 6.74 27.40 -22.38
CA SER A 197 5.32 27.51 -22.07
C SER A 197 5.01 28.36 -20.83
N GLU A 198 5.87 28.34 -19.81
CA GLU A 198 5.55 28.93 -18.49
C GLU A 198 6.43 30.11 -18.08
N ILE A 199 7.55 30.36 -18.76
CA ILE A 199 8.56 31.34 -18.32
C ILE A 199 8.80 32.44 -19.35
N LYS A 200 8.90 32.10 -20.64
CA LYS A 200 9.35 33.01 -21.70
C LYS A 200 8.53 34.30 -21.82
N GLY A 201 7.21 34.20 -21.72
CA GLY A 201 6.31 35.36 -21.71
C GLY A 201 6.45 36.22 -20.46
N ASP A 202 6.68 35.61 -19.30
CA ASP A 202 6.80 36.34 -18.04
C ASP A 202 8.18 37.03 -17.91
N ILE A 203 9.26 36.42 -18.39
CA ILE A 203 10.63 36.97 -18.31
C ILE A 203 10.76 38.33 -19.01
N THR A 204 10.12 38.47 -20.17
CA THR A 204 10.11 39.71 -20.95
C THR A 204 9.34 40.82 -20.23
N ASP A 205 8.24 40.48 -19.56
CA ASP A 205 7.44 41.42 -18.76
C ASP A 205 8.16 41.90 -17.48
N TYR A 206 9.11 41.12 -16.94
CA TYR A 206 9.86 41.45 -15.72
C TYR A 206 11.29 41.95 -15.95
N GLY A 207 11.70 42.20 -17.20
CA GLY A 207 12.97 42.84 -17.54
C GLY A 207 14.22 41.98 -17.32
N LEU A 208 14.07 40.66 -17.26
CA LEU A 208 15.20 39.72 -17.20
C LEU A 208 15.74 39.46 -18.61
N LYS A 209 17.07 39.36 -18.76
CA LYS A 209 17.69 39.03 -20.06
C LYS A 209 17.60 37.54 -20.33
N GLU A 210 16.75 37.17 -21.28
CA GLU A 210 16.51 35.78 -21.70
C GLU A 210 17.79 35.07 -22.19
N SER A 211 18.69 35.80 -22.85
CA SER A 211 19.92 35.27 -23.47
C SER A 211 20.83 34.55 -22.48
N ASP A 212 21.11 35.16 -21.32
CA ASP A 212 22.16 34.71 -20.42
C ASP A 212 21.84 33.34 -19.77
N TYR A 213 20.55 32.97 -19.73
CA TYR A 213 20.07 31.74 -19.11
C TYR A 213 19.89 30.58 -20.09
N ILE A 214 19.36 30.90 -21.27
CA ILE A 214 19.23 29.92 -22.37
C ILE A 214 20.62 29.47 -22.79
N ASP A 215 21.59 30.39 -22.85
CA ASP A 215 22.96 30.06 -23.23
C ASP A 215 23.61 29.10 -22.22
N ASP A 216 23.41 29.31 -20.91
CA ASP A 216 24.03 28.48 -19.88
C ASP A 216 23.41 27.07 -19.79
N ILE A 217 22.09 26.98 -19.95
CA ILE A 217 21.37 25.69 -20.08
C ILE A 217 21.83 24.98 -21.37
N SER A 218 21.86 25.70 -22.49
CA SER A 218 22.30 25.16 -23.78
C SER A 218 23.74 24.66 -23.73
N ASN A 219 24.66 25.41 -23.13
CA ASN A 219 26.06 25.01 -22.98
C ASN A 219 26.23 23.73 -22.15
N LYS A 220 25.50 23.60 -21.03
CA LYS A 220 25.53 22.38 -20.20
C LYS A 220 24.89 21.17 -20.91
N ILE A 221 23.92 21.42 -21.78
CA ILE A 221 23.31 20.39 -22.63
C ILE A 221 24.28 19.95 -23.72
N ASN A 222 24.95 20.91 -24.36
CA ASN A 222 25.98 20.67 -25.37
C ASN A 222 27.11 19.80 -24.80
N GLN A 223 27.60 20.14 -23.60
CA GLN A 223 28.65 19.37 -22.91
C GLN A 223 28.27 17.91 -22.62
N ASN A 224 26.98 17.63 -22.36
CA ASN A 224 26.52 16.29 -21.97
C ASN A 224 25.95 15.47 -23.15
N LEU A 225 25.47 16.13 -24.21
CA LEU A 225 24.82 15.48 -25.36
C LEU A 225 25.71 14.45 -26.03
N ASN A 226 26.99 14.77 -26.25
CA ASN A 226 27.94 13.83 -26.87
C ASN A 226 28.09 12.54 -26.02
N GLU A 227 28.19 12.66 -24.70
CA GLU A 227 28.30 11.48 -23.81
C GLU A 227 26.97 10.70 -23.73
N ILE A 228 25.83 11.38 -23.78
CA ILE A 228 24.52 10.73 -23.82
C ILE A 228 24.34 9.97 -25.14
N VAL A 229 24.65 10.59 -26.28
CA VAL A 229 24.62 9.95 -27.61
C VAL A 229 25.55 8.74 -27.61
N LYS A 230 26.78 8.87 -27.07
CA LYS A 230 27.71 7.73 -26.95
C LYS A 230 27.12 6.59 -26.13
N LYS A 231 26.57 6.85 -24.94
CA LYS A 231 25.96 5.82 -24.08
C LYS A 231 24.71 5.18 -24.71
N SER A 232 23.85 6.00 -25.33
CA SER A 232 22.57 5.57 -25.88
C SER A 232 22.68 4.82 -27.20
N VAL A 233 23.68 5.10 -28.04
CA VAL A 233 23.86 4.39 -29.32
C VAL A 233 24.20 2.90 -29.14
N TYR A 234 24.68 2.49 -27.96
CA TYR A 234 24.88 1.07 -27.63
C TYR A 234 23.61 0.37 -27.12
N ASN A 235 22.51 1.09 -26.88
CA ASN A 235 21.23 0.54 -26.44
C ASN A 235 20.12 0.82 -27.48
N SER A 236 19.65 -0.22 -28.15
CA SER A 236 18.72 -0.08 -29.29
C SER A 236 17.39 0.60 -28.93
N VAL A 237 16.89 0.43 -27.70
CA VAL A 237 15.65 1.08 -27.22
C VAL A 237 15.87 2.59 -27.03
N ASP A 238 17.07 2.96 -26.60
CA ASP A 238 17.43 4.35 -26.35
C ASP A 238 17.53 5.15 -27.66
N ILE A 239 18.02 4.56 -28.73
CA ILE A 239 18.19 5.24 -30.03
C ILE A 239 16.87 5.82 -30.58
N PHE A 240 15.75 5.12 -30.41
CA PHE A 240 14.47 5.59 -30.92
C PHE A 240 13.98 6.82 -30.17
N GLN A 241 14.09 6.78 -28.84
CA GLN A 241 13.77 7.91 -27.97
C GLN A 241 14.73 9.09 -28.25
N LEU A 242 16.04 8.82 -28.39
CA LEU A 242 17.06 9.78 -28.76
C LEU A 242 16.72 10.51 -30.07
N SER A 243 16.24 9.80 -31.09
CA SER A 243 15.89 10.42 -32.38
C SER A 243 14.70 11.38 -32.29
N SER A 244 13.69 11.05 -31.47
CA SER A 244 12.55 11.93 -31.22
C SER A 244 13.02 13.19 -30.49
N TYR A 245 13.87 13.01 -29.48
CA TYR A 245 14.41 14.08 -28.66
C TYR A 245 15.39 14.99 -29.42
N ILE A 246 16.20 14.45 -30.32
CA ILE A 246 17.08 15.25 -31.18
C ILE A 246 16.27 16.14 -32.12
N ASN A 247 15.12 15.68 -32.63
CA ASN A 247 14.24 16.56 -33.43
C ASN A 247 13.70 17.71 -32.57
N ASP A 248 13.21 17.42 -31.36
CA ASP A 248 12.70 18.43 -30.43
C ASP A 248 13.80 19.41 -29.99
N LEU A 249 15.05 18.95 -29.88
CA LEU A 249 16.20 19.75 -29.50
C LEU A 249 16.85 20.50 -30.68
N SER A 250 16.56 20.12 -31.92
CA SER A 250 17.20 20.74 -33.10
C SER A 250 16.85 22.22 -33.29
N SER A 251 15.76 22.69 -32.68
CA SER A 251 15.38 24.11 -32.62
C SER A 251 16.06 24.89 -31.48
N ILE A 252 16.72 24.18 -30.56
CA ILE A 252 17.23 24.69 -29.28
C ILE A 252 18.76 24.68 -29.26
N ILE A 253 19.37 23.65 -29.86
CA ILE A 253 20.81 23.44 -29.86
C ILE A 253 21.49 24.35 -30.90
N SER A 254 22.67 24.86 -30.58
CA SER A 254 23.50 25.64 -31.50
C SER A 254 23.90 24.85 -32.75
N GLY A 255 24.24 25.56 -33.84
CA GLY A 255 24.77 24.93 -35.06
C GLY A 255 26.02 24.08 -34.78
N GLU A 256 26.94 24.62 -33.97
CA GLU A 256 28.23 24.00 -33.64
C GLU A 256 28.07 22.66 -32.90
N THR A 257 27.17 22.58 -31.91
CA THR A 257 26.93 21.31 -31.20
C THR A 257 26.34 20.25 -32.12
N ILE A 258 25.48 20.65 -33.06
CA ILE A 258 24.92 19.70 -34.03
C ILE A 258 26.03 19.15 -34.91
N ASP A 259 27.01 19.98 -35.28
CA ASP A 259 28.17 19.54 -36.04
C ASP A 259 29.06 18.59 -35.22
N GLU A 260 29.25 18.83 -33.91
CA GLU A 260 29.94 17.89 -33.00
C GLU A 260 29.21 16.54 -32.85
N ILE A 261 27.86 16.58 -32.76
CA ILE A 261 27.03 15.38 -32.72
C ILE A 261 27.16 14.61 -34.04
N LEU A 262 27.08 15.32 -35.18
CA LEU A 262 27.24 14.72 -36.50
C LEU A 262 28.63 14.10 -36.67
N GLU A 263 29.68 14.71 -36.14
CA GLU A 263 31.04 14.16 -36.14
C GLU A 263 31.16 12.92 -35.24
N THR A 264 30.52 12.93 -34.06
CA THR A 264 30.43 11.75 -33.19
C THR A 264 29.68 10.60 -33.89
N LEU A 265 28.58 10.90 -34.57
CA LEU A 265 27.80 9.90 -35.31
C LEU A 265 28.53 9.39 -36.56
N LYS A 266 29.33 10.24 -37.23
CA LYS A 266 30.26 9.84 -38.30
C LYS A 266 31.26 8.81 -37.80
N ASN A 267 31.88 9.04 -36.64
CA ASN A 267 32.78 8.08 -36.02
C ASN A 267 32.07 6.74 -35.73
N PHE A 268 30.80 6.77 -35.35
CA PHE A 268 30.00 5.56 -35.16
C PHE A 268 29.58 4.85 -36.45
N LEU A 269 29.48 5.55 -37.59
CA LEU A 269 29.32 4.89 -38.90
C LEU A 269 30.51 3.98 -39.22
N ASN A 270 31.70 4.27 -38.68
CA ASN A 270 32.90 3.45 -38.83
C ASN A 270 33.03 2.34 -37.77
N SER A 271 32.06 2.22 -36.85
CA SER A 271 32.06 1.19 -35.80
C SER A 271 32.01 -0.23 -36.38
N LYS A 272 32.71 -1.18 -35.76
CA LYS A 272 32.59 -2.62 -36.07
C LYS A 272 31.22 -3.19 -35.66
N VAL A 273 30.48 -2.49 -34.80
CA VAL A 273 29.17 -2.91 -34.30
C VAL A 273 28.10 -2.39 -35.25
N GLU A 274 27.53 -3.28 -36.06
CA GLU A 274 26.62 -2.92 -37.16
C GLU A 274 25.38 -2.12 -36.69
N ILE A 275 24.78 -2.49 -35.56
CA ILE A 275 23.61 -1.77 -35.02
C ILE A 275 23.95 -0.30 -34.67
N VAL A 276 25.17 -0.05 -34.18
CA VAL A 276 25.67 1.30 -33.90
C VAL A 276 25.76 2.12 -35.20
N GLN A 277 26.22 1.51 -36.30
CA GLN A 277 26.28 2.16 -37.61
C GLN A 277 24.88 2.57 -38.10
N ILE A 278 23.92 1.66 -38.04
CA ILE A 278 22.54 1.89 -38.51
C ILE A 278 21.83 2.97 -37.71
N CYS A 279 21.96 2.90 -36.39
CA CYS A 279 21.35 3.85 -35.48
C CYS A 279 21.95 5.25 -35.67
N SER A 280 23.26 5.33 -35.87
CA SER A 280 23.94 6.59 -36.17
C SER A 280 23.48 7.17 -37.50
N LEU A 281 23.37 6.34 -38.54
CA LEU A 281 22.85 6.74 -39.84
C LEU A 281 21.41 7.27 -39.77
N TYR A 282 20.55 6.62 -38.99
CA TYR A 282 19.18 7.07 -38.80
C TYR A 282 19.11 8.44 -38.10
N ILE A 283 19.91 8.64 -37.05
CA ILE A 283 19.98 9.93 -36.35
C ILE A 283 20.52 11.00 -37.30
N ILE A 284 21.58 10.72 -38.07
CA ILE A 284 22.13 11.62 -39.09
C ILE A 284 21.05 12.01 -40.11
N ILE A 285 20.30 11.05 -40.66
CA ILE A 285 19.22 11.32 -41.63
C ILE A 285 18.14 12.22 -41.04
N LYS A 286 17.82 12.07 -39.75
CA LYS A 286 16.84 12.93 -39.07
C LYS A 286 17.37 14.35 -38.84
N ILE A 287 18.61 14.48 -38.37
CA ILE A 287 19.28 15.78 -38.18
C ILE A 287 19.39 16.51 -39.53
N ILE A 288 19.92 15.83 -40.55
CA ILE A 288 20.15 16.38 -41.89
C ILE A 288 18.83 16.63 -42.62
N GLY A 289 17.86 15.72 -42.55
CA GLY A 289 16.59 15.82 -43.26
C GLY A 289 15.74 17.03 -42.85
N ASN A 290 15.97 17.59 -41.66
CA ASN A 290 15.34 18.84 -41.22
C ASN A 290 16.09 20.10 -41.66
N ARG A 291 17.31 19.98 -42.23
CA ARG A 291 18.12 21.09 -42.74
C ARG A 291 18.10 21.09 -44.27
N SER A 292 17.51 22.12 -44.88
CA SER A 292 17.37 22.24 -46.33
C SER A 292 18.70 22.35 -47.10
N THR A 293 19.81 22.64 -46.41
CA THR A 293 21.11 22.93 -46.99
C THR A 293 22.07 21.74 -47.04
N PHE A 294 21.78 20.63 -46.35
CA PHE A 294 22.72 19.52 -46.25
C PHE A 294 22.30 18.36 -47.17
N LYS A 295 23.20 17.93 -48.07
CA LYS A 295 22.98 16.72 -48.87
C LYS A 295 23.57 15.52 -48.14
N LEU A 296 22.72 14.54 -47.85
CA LEU A 296 23.13 13.28 -47.22
C LEU A 296 24.21 12.56 -48.04
N GLU A 297 24.17 12.67 -49.37
CA GLU A 297 25.19 12.04 -50.22
C GLU A 297 26.58 12.66 -50.03
N GLU A 298 26.67 13.98 -49.86
CA GLU A 298 27.94 14.68 -49.61
C GLU A 298 28.49 14.32 -48.23
N PHE A 299 27.63 14.23 -47.21
CA PHE A 299 28.03 13.82 -45.86
C PHE A 299 28.54 12.36 -45.79
N LEU A 300 27.90 11.44 -46.52
CA LEU A 300 28.29 10.03 -46.53
C LEU A 300 29.54 9.78 -47.38
N ALA A 301 29.84 10.63 -48.37
CA ALA A 301 31.04 10.52 -49.19
C ALA A 301 32.34 10.71 -48.38
N GLU A 302 32.27 11.37 -47.23
CA GLU A 302 33.38 11.52 -46.28
C GLU A 302 33.60 10.28 -45.39
N THR A 303 32.80 9.22 -45.58
CA THR A 303 32.86 8.00 -44.77
C THR A 303 33.07 6.76 -45.66
N ASP A 304 33.66 5.69 -45.12
CA ASP A 304 33.78 4.39 -45.82
C ASP A 304 32.43 3.63 -45.91
N PHE A 305 31.32 4.26 -45.50
CA PHE A 305 30.02 3.63 -45.36
C PHE A 305 29.32 3.43 -46.71
N LYS A 306 29.39 2.20 -47.26
CA LYS A 306 28.68 1.81 -48.49
C LYS A 306 27.19 1.57 -48.23
N LEU A 307 26.40 2.64 -48.33
CA LEU A 307 24.95 2.68 -48.03
C LEU A 307 24.14 1.53 -48.67
N ASP A 308 24.28 1.30 -49.98
CA ASP A 308 23.44 0.33 -50.69
C ASP A 308 23.69 -1.13 -50.31
N TYR A 309 24.96 -1.52 -50.09
CA TYR A 309 25.34 -2.87 -49.67
C TYR A 309 24.88 -3.15 -48.24
N LYS A 310 25.18 -2.21 -47.33
CA LYS A 310 24.82 -2.29 -45.91
C LYS A 310 23.30 -2.27 -45.71
N LEU A 311 22.53 -1.51 -46.49
CA LEU A 311 21.06 -1.51 -46.42
C LEU A 311 20.46 -2.85 -46.84
N LYS A 312 21.04 -3.54 -47.84
CA LYS A 312 20.55 -4.86 -48.29
C LYS A 312 20.83 -5.94 -47.24
N GLU A 313 22.01 -5.93 -46.63
CA GLU A 313 22.38 -6.82 -45.53
C GLU A 313 21.55 -6.53 -44.27
N PHE A 314 21.40 -5.26 -43.92
CA PHE A 314 20.57 -4.79 -42.83
C PHE A 314 19.10 -5.21 -43.01
N ARG A 315 18.50 -5.10 -44.19
CA ARG A 315 17.13 -5.60 -44.44
C ARG A 315 17.00 -7.09 -44.12
N LYS A 316 17.98 -7.91 -44.53
CA LYS A 316 17.97 -9.36 -44.30
C LYS A 316 18.14 -9.69 -42.81
N LYS A 317 19.00 -8.94 -42.12
CA LYS A 317 19.27 -9.11 -40.69
C LYS A 317 18.16 -8.55 -39.81
N LEU A 318 17.62 -7.38 -40.12
CA LEU A 318 16.45 -6.78 -39.49
C LEU A 318 15.19 -7.62 -39.69
N SER A 319 15.01 -8.26 -40.85
CA SER A 319 13.93 -9.24 -41.02
C SER A 319 14.11 -10.45 -40.10
N ARG A 320 15.35 -10.89 -39.84
CA ARG A 320 15.65 -11.92 -38.84
C ARG A 320 15.46 -11.41 -37.41
N GLU A 321 15.90 -10.19 -37.10
CA GLU A 321 15.75 -9.56 -35.79
C GLU A 321 14.29 -9.27 -35.49
N LEU A 322 13.49 -8.75 -36.43
CA LEU A 322 12.04 -8.61 -36.28
C LEU A 322 11.35 -9.97 -36.08
N LYS A 323 11.86 -11.05 -36.71
CA LYS A 323 11.40 -12.41 -36.40
C LYS A 323 11.78 -12.83 -34.99
N ILE A 324 12.97 -12.49 -34.52
CA ILE A 324 13.45 -12.75 -33.15
C ILE A 324 12.64 -11.91 -32.16
N MET A 325 12.60 -10.58 -32.30
CA MET A 325 11.79 -9.63 -31.54
C MET A 325 10.31 -10.02 -31.51
N SER A 326 9.76 -10.51 -32.62
CA SER A 326 8.41 -11.08 -32.60
C SER A 326 8.36 -12.26 -31.63
N LYS A 327 9.26 -13.26 -31.74
CA LYS A 327 9.35 -14.42 -30.83
C LYS A 327 9.52 -14.05 -29.35
N PHE A 328 10.13 -12.90 -29.06
CA PHE A 328 10.41 -12.43 -27.70
C PHE A 328 9.44 -11.37 -27.18
N GLY A 329 8.41 -11.00 -27.96
CA GLY A 329 7.33 -10.13 -27.50
C GLY A 329 7.72 -8.65 -27.35
N ALA A 330 8.66 -8.16 -28.17
CA ALA A 330 8.92 -6.71 -28.24
C ALA A 330 7.64 -5.97 -28.66
N GLU A 331 7.35 -4.84 -28.03
CA GLU A 331 6.10 -4.12 -28.25
C GLU A 331 5.95 -3.58 -29.68
N PRO A 332 4.71 -3.35 -30.16
CA PRO A 332 4.44 -2.74 -31.46
C PRO A 332 5.12 -1.37 -31.67
N ILE A 333 5.46 -0.67 -30.58
CA ILE A 333 6.13 0.64 -30.58
C ILE A 333 7.54 0.52 -31.19
N ASP A 334 8.26 -0.56 -30.89
CA ASP A 334 9.60 -0.79 -31.46
C ASP A 334 9.50 -1.07 -32.96
N VAL A 335 8.48 -1.81 -33.39
CA VAL A 335 8.30 -2.17 -34.81
C VAL A 335 7.80 -1.01 -35.66
N LYS A 336 6.90 -0.17 -35.14
CA LYS A 336 6.52 1.06 -35.84
C LYS A 336 7.73 1.96 -36.07
N SER A 337 8.57 2.10 -35.05
CA SER A 337 9.79 2.90 -35.13
C SER A 337 10.79 2.32 -36.13
N VAL A 338 10.99 1.00 -36.11
CA VAL A 338 11.78 0.29 -37.13
C VAL A 338 11.19 0.49 -38.54
N ILE A 339 9.86 0.41 -38.71
CA ILE A 339 9.19 0.65 -40.00
C ILE A 339 9.42 2.09 -40.46
N ASP A 340 9.38 3.07 -39.56
CA ASP A 340 9.60 4.48 -39.88
C ASP A 340 11.08 4.76 -40.24
N ILE A 341 12.04 4.09 -39.58
CA ILE A 341 13.45 4.03 -40.03
C ILE A 341 13.50 3.51 -41.47
N LEU A 342 12.88 2.37 -41.73
CA LEU A 342 12.90 1.74 -43.05
C LEU A 342 12.21 2.59 -44.14
N LYS A 343 11.17 3.36 -43.81
CA LYS A 343 10.56 4.35 -44.73
C LYS A 343 11.55 5.46 -45.08
N SER A 344 12.34 5.94 -44.12
CA SER A 344 13.34 7.00 -44.36
C SER A 344 14.42 6.59 -45.37
N PHE A 345 14.69 5.29 -45.49
CA PHE A 345 15.58 4.71 -46.50
C PHE A 345 14.92 4.44 -47.87
N LYS A 346 13.76 5.06 -48.16
CA LYS A 346 13.01 4.90 -49.43
C LYS A 346 12.74 3.43 -49.81
N ILE A 347 12.57 2.56 -48.81
CA ILE A 347 12.22 1.15 -49.05
C ILE A 347 10.81 1.08 -49.66
N LYS A 348 10.64 0.26 -50.71
CA LYS A 348 9.34 0.09 -51.39
C LYS A 348 8.25 -0.23 -50.37
N GLN A 349 7.15 0.52 -50.43
CA GLN A 349 6.02 0.42 -49.50
C GLN A 349 5.48 -1.02 -49.38
N ASN A 350 5.46 -1.78 -50.47
CA ASN A 350 5.02 -3.18 -50.48
C ASN A 350 5.88 -4.08 -49.58
N THR A 351 7.20 -3.86 -49.53
CA THR A 351 8.11 -4.64 -48.66
C THR A 351 7.87 -4.32 -47.19
N LEU A 352 7.63 -3.04 -46.87
CA LEU A 352 7.29 -2.62 -45.50
C LEU A 352 5.94 -3.18 -45.05
N GLN A 353 4.96 -3.19 -45.95
CA GLN A 353 3.66 -3.77 -45.70
C GLN A 353 3.75 -5.28 -45.47
N GLN A 354 4.56 -6.00 -46.25
CA GLN A 354 4.80 -7.43 -46.05
C GLN A 354 5.48 -7.73 -44.71
N LEU A 355 6.53 -6.99 -44.35
CA LEU A 355 7.21 -7.14 -43.05
C LEU A 355 6.27 -6.84 -41.88
N ARG A 356 5.43 -5.82 -42.02
CA ARG A 356 4.41 -5.50 -41.02
C ARG A 356 3.37 -6.62 -40.88
N ILE A 357 2.86 -7.14 -41.98
CA ILE A 357 1.89 -8.26 -41.96
C ILE A 357 2.52 -9.50 -41.31
N GLU A 358 3.76 -9.83 -41.65
CA GLU A 358 4.48 -10.97 -41.07
C GLU A 358 4.71 -10.77 -39.56
N PHE A 359 5.09 -9.56 -39.14
CA PHE A 359 5.23 -9.21 -37.73
C PHE A 359 3.90 -9.29 -36.98
N ASP A 360 2.86 -8.61 -37.46
CA ASP A 360 1.53 -8.58 -36.84
C ASP A 360 0.97 -10.01 -36.69
N ARG A 361 1.20 -10.87 -37.68
CA ARG A 361 0.86 -12.29 -37.63
C ARG A 361 1.63 -13.02 -36.53
N ASN A 362 2.96 -12.92 -36.51
CA ASN A 362 3.79 -13.61 -35.51
C ASN A 362 3.49 -13.13 -34.09
N TYR A 363 3.31 -11.81 -33.91
CA TYR A 363 2.92 -11.22 -32.64
C TYR A 363 1.54 -11.71 -32.20
N SER A 364 0.56 -11.75 -33.11
CA SER A 364 -0.78 -12.28 -32.81
C SER A 364 -0.73 -13.75 -32.37
N GLU A 365 0.10 -14.59 -32.99
CA GLU A 365 0.27 -15.98 -32.57
C GLU A 365 0.89 -16.12 -31.17
N LEU A 366 1.80 -15.22 -30.80
CA LEU A 366 2.43 -15.24 -29.48
C LEU A 366 1.51 -14.69 -28.39
N VAL A 367 0.77 -13.63 -28.70
CA VAL A 367 -0.31 -13.13 -27.83
C VAL A 367 -1.36 -14.23 -27.63
N LYS A 368 -1.74 -14.93 -28.70
CA LYS A 368 -2.63 -16.09 -28.62
C LYS A 368 -2.05 -17.19 -27.74
N LEU A 369 -0.78 -17.54 -27.91
CA LEU A 369 -0.10 -18.53 -27.05
C LEU A 369 -0.09 -18.10 -25.58
N ALA A 370 0.15 -16.81 -25.30
CA ALA A 370 0.07 -16.27 -23.96
C ALA A 370 -1.35 -16.39 -23.39
N TYR A 371 -2.38 -15.98 -24.13
CA TYR A 371 -3.77 -16.17 -23.67
C TYR A 371 -4.13 -17.64 -23.49
N THR A 372 -3.66 -18.54 -24.35
CA THR A 372 -3.84 -19.99 -24.17
C THR A 372 -3.25 -20.44 -22.84
N ARG A 373 -1.99 -20.09 -22.52
CA ARG A 373 -1.36 -20.43 -21.24
C ARG A 373 -2.08 -19.83 -20.04
N LYS A 374 -2.57 -18.59 -20.16
CA LYS A 374 -3.41 -17.94 -19.14
C LYS A 374 -4.68 -18.75 -18.89
N MET A 375 -5.36 -19.16 -19.96
CA MET A 375 -6.60 -19.93 -19.88
C MET A 375 -6.36 -21.34 -19.35
N GLU A 376 -5.30 -22.03 -19.76
CA GLU A 376 -4.89 -23.33 -19.22
C GLU A 376 -4.81 -23.28 -17.69
N TYR A 377 -4.22 -22.22 -17.14
CA TYR A 377 -4.10 -22.01 -15.70
C TYR A 377 -5.43 -21.70 -15.02
N LEU A 378 -6.21 -20.76 -15.57
CA LEU A 378 -7.51 -20.40 -14.98
C LEU A 378 -8.51 -21.56 -15.03
N LEU A 379 -8.47 -22.37 -16.09
CA LEU A 379 -9.27 -23.58 -16.20
C LEU A 379 -8.82 -24.64 -15.20
N PHE A 380 -7.51 -24.80 -14.98
CA PHE A 380 -7.01 -25.66 -13.91
C PHE A 380 -7.55 -25.24 -12.53
N LEU A 381 -7.52 -23.94 -12.20
CA LEU A 381 -8.09 -23.45 -10.94
C LEU A 381 -9.60 -23.75 -10.86
N TYR A 382 -10.34 -23.49 -11.93
CA TYR A 382 -11.77 -23.75 -12.00
C TYR A 382 -12.13 -25.24 -11.86
N GLU A 383 -11.31 -26.14 -12.39
CA GLU A 383 -11.56 -27.59 -12.31
C GLU A 383 -11.28 -28.17 -10.93
N ASN A 384 -10.40 -27.55 -10.14
CA ASN A 384 -10.13 -27.93 -8.76
C ASN A 384 -11.14 -27.36 -7.75
N LEU A 385 -12.18 -26.65 -8.20
CA LEU A 385 -13.28 -26.22 -7.34
C LEU A 385 -14.09 -27.43 -6.86
N GLU A 386 -14.22 -27.59 -5.53
CA GLU A 386 -15.09 -28.62 -4.93
C GLU A 386 -16.54 -28.51 -5.42
N LYS A 387 -17.05 -27.28 -5.55
CA LYS A 387 -18.38 -26.97 -6.04
C LYS A 387 -18.29 -25.93 -7.14
N LYS A 388 -18.68 -26.32 -8.36
CA LYS A 388 -18.69 -25.42 -9.52
C LYS A 388 -19.84 -24.43 -9.38
N PRO A 389 -19.58 -23.11 -9.36
CA PRO A 389 -20.65 -22.12 -9.32
C PRO A 389 -21.43 -22.16 -10.63
N VAL A 390 -22.75 -21.99 -10.53
CA VAL A 390 -23.59 -21.72 -11.69
C VAL A 390 -23.99 -20.26 -11.63
N GLY A 391 -23.32 -19.42 -12.42
CA GLY A 391 -23.64 -18.01 -12.57
C GLY A 391 -24.68 -17.78 -13.66
N SER A 392 -25.56 -16.81 -13.48
CA SER A 392 -26.35 -16.23 -14.57
C SER A 392 -25.73 -14.92 -15.03
N CYS A 393 -25.80 -14.66 -16.33
CA CYS A 393 -25.37 -13.39 -16.91
C CYS A 393 -26.56 -12.65 -17.51
N TYR A 394 -26.65 -11.35 -17.28
CA TYR A 394 -27.68 -10.49 -17.85
C TYR A 394 -27.05 -9.32 -18.60
N TYR A 395 -27.61 -8.99 -19.76
CA TYR A 395 -27.10 -7.94 -20.64
C TYR A 395 -27.88 -6.63 -20.45
N GLN A 396 -27.23 -5.60 -19.92
CA GLN A 396 -27.77 -4.24 -19.89
C GLN A 396 -26.66 -3.20 -20.10
N ARG A 397 -25.93 -3.25 -21.23
CA ARG A 397 -24.82 -2.33 -21.57
C ARG A 397 -23.48 -2.63 -20.89
N PHE A 398 -23.50 -3.34 -19.76
CA PHE A 398 -22.34 -3.98 -19.14
C PHE A 398 -22.64 -5.45 -18.92
N PHE A 399 -21.65 -6.33 -19.08
CA PHE A 399 -21.82 -7.75 -18.79
C PHE A 399 -21.91 -7.90 -17.27
N ARG A 400 -23.10 -8.21 -16.74
CA ARG A 400 -23.34 -8.38 -15.31
C ARG A 400 -23.48 -9.86 -14.99
N GLY A 401 -22.64 -10.35 -14.08
CA GLY A 401 -22.74 -11.68 -13.50
C GLY A 401 -23.42 -11.64 -12.13
N SER A 402 -24.36 -12.56 -11.90
CA SER A 402 -24.89 -12.89 -10.59
C SER A 402 -24.68 -14.37 -10.32
N PHE A 403 -24.26 -14.70 -9.10
CA PHE A 403 -24.03 -16.08 -8.67
C PHE A 403 -25.03 -16.43 -7.56
N ASN A 404 -25.49 -17.68 -7.56
CA ASN A 404 -26.51 -18.16 -6.63
C ASN A 404 -25.95 -18.60 -5.25
N TYR A 405 -24.63 -18.52 -5.05
CA TYR A 405 -23.94 -18.96 -3.83
C TYR A 405 -22.91 -17.93 -3.39
N GLU A 406 -22.47 -18.03 -2.13
CA GLU A 406 -21.24 -17.37 -1.69
C GLU A 406 -20.10 -17.77 -2.63
N LEU A 407 -19.44 -16.75 -3.18
CA LEU A 407 -18.38 -16.96 -4.16
C LEU A 407 -17.16 -17.53 -3.46
N ASN A 408 -16.72 -18.71 -3.92
CA ASN A 408 -15.44 -19.27 -3.52
C ASN A 408 -14.30 -18.31 -3.94
N ASP A 409 -13.29 -18.19 -3.09
CA ASP A 409 -12.07 -17.38 -3.28
C ASP A 409 -11.42 -17.55 -4.67
N ILE A 410 -11.37 -18.78 -5.19
CA ILE A 410 -10.86 -19.06 -6.54
C ILE A 410 -11.70 -18.37 -7.61
N VAL A 411 -13.03 -18.37 -7.46
CA VAL A 411 -13.94 -17.74 -8.43
C VAL A 411 -13.78 -16.22 -8.40
N LEU A 412 -13.65 -15.65 -7.20
CA LEU A 412 -13.35 -14.22 -7.04
C LEU A 412 -12.06 -13.85 -7.77
N PHE A 413 -10.99 -14.61 -7.55
CA PHE A 413 -9.73 -14.41 -8.22
C PHE A 413 -9.83 -14.54 -9.75
N ILE A 414 -10.54 -15.55 -10.26
CA ILE A 414 -10.74 -15.71 -11.71
C ILE A 414 -11.48 -14.48 -12.29
N LEU A 415 -12.53 -14.01 -11.61
CA LEU A 415 -13.29 -12.83 -12.03
C LEU A 415 -12.41 -11.57 -12.05
N GLU A 416 -11.66 -11.31 -10.98
CA GLU A 416 -10.73 -10.18 -10.90
C GLU A 416 -9.64 -10.25 -11.98
N THR A 417 -9.11 -11.44 -12.26
CA THR A 417 -8.11 -11.70 -13.32
C THR A 417 -8.70 -11.52 -14.73
N CYS A 418 -10.01 -11.69 -14.87
CA CYS A 418 -10.76 -11.40 -16.09
C CYS A 418 -11.29 -9.95 -16.13
N ASP A 419 -10.82 -9.08 -15.24
CA ASP A 419 -11.16 -7.66 -15.11
C ASP A 419 -12.62 -7.38 -14.72
N PHE A 420 -13.32 -8.32 -14.07
CA PHE A 420 -14.60 -8.03 -13.45
C PHE A 420 -14.42 -7.17 -12.20
N VAL A 421 -15.33 -6.21 -12.01
CA VAL A 421 -15.35 -5.31 -10.85
C VAL A 421 -16.64 -5.53 -10.06
N LEU A 422 -16.53 -5.62 -8.74
CA LEU A 422 -17.69 -5.67 -7.85
C LEU A 422 -18.34 -4.27 -7.76
N SER A 423 -19.59 -4.16 -8.20
CA SER A 423 -20.38 -2.93 -8.12
C SER A 423 -21.80 -3.25 -7.68
N LYS A 424 -22.21 -2.72 -6.53
CA LYS A 424 -23.55 -2.94 -5.93
C LYS A 424 -23.89 -4.43 -5.75
N GLY A 425 -22.93 -5.22 -5.27
CA GLY A 425 -23.11 -6.66 -5.05
C GLY A 425 -23.16 -7.51 -6.33
N LYS A 426 -22.84 -6.93 -7.50
CA LYS A 426 -22.79 -7.64 -8.79
C LYS A 426 -21.43 -7.45 -9.44
N TYR A 427 -20.94 -8.51 -10.09
CA TYR A 427 -19.70 -8.43 -10.86
C TYR A 427 -19.98 -7.91 -12.25
N ILE A 428 -19.26 -6.87 -12.66
CA ILE A 428 -19.46 -6.17 -13.92
C ILE A 428 -18.17 -6.20 -14.71
N LEU A 429 -18.24 -6.61 -15.98
CA LEU A 429 -17.12 -6.46 -16.91
C LEU A 429 -17.14 -5.05 -17.51
N PRO A 430 -16.10 -4.23 -17.27
CA PRO A 430 -16.09 -2.82 -17.67
C PRO A 430 -15.85 -2.63 -19.18
N LYS A 431 -15.13 -3.56 -19.83
CA LYS A 431 -14.83 -3.48 -21.27
C LYS A 431 -15.12 -4.80 -21.98
N ILE A 432 -15.76 -4.70 -23.15
CA ILE A 432 -16.05 -5.86 -24.02
C ILE A 432 -14.75 -6.54 -24.51
N GLY A 433 -13.65 -5.80 -24.57
CA GLY A 433 -12.29 -6.29 -24.87
C GLY A 433 -11.94 -7.60 -24.15
N TYR A 434 -12.09 -7.57 -22.83
CA TYR A 434 -11.73 -8.68 -21.97
C TYR A 434 -12.63 -9.90 -22.12
N LEU A 435 -13.84 -9.73 -22.68
CA LEU A 435 -14.76 -10.84 -22.87
C LEU A 435 -14.18 -11.86 -23.85
N TYR A 436 -13.69 -11.40 -25.01
CA TYR A 436 -13.17 -12.32 -26.03
C TYR A 436 -11.81 -12.89 -25.62
N GLN A 437 -10.97 -12.10 -24.95
CA GLN A 437 -9.67 -12.54 -24.43
C GLN A 437 -9.77 -13.62 -23.35
N ASN A 438 -10.85 -13.61 -22.56
CA ASN A 438 -11.09 -14.57 -21.47
C ASN A 438 -12.28 -15.50 -21.77
N TYR A 439 -12.69 -15.60 -23.04
CA TYR A 439 -13.90 -16.31 -23.43
C TYR A 439 -13.94 -17.78 -22.94
N PRO A 440 -12.85 -18.58 -23.05
CA PRO A 440 -12.87 -19.97 -22.59
C PRO A 440 -13.30 -20.15 -21.12
N ILE A 441 -12.75 -19.34 -20.21
CA ILE A 441 -13.08 -19.42 -18.78
C ILE A 441 -14.44 -18.79 -18.47
N ILE A 442 -14.79 -17.67 -19.12
CA ILE A 442 -16.09 -17.01 -18.93
C ILE A 442 -17.23 -17.94 -19.40
N ARG A 443 -17.06 -18.67 -20.50
CA ARG A 443 -18.01 -19.67 -20.99
C ARG A 443 -18.26 -20.77 -19.96
N ARG A 444 -17.23 -21.21 -19.24
CA ARG A 444 -17.36 -22.20 -18.14
C ARG A 444 -18.09 -21.63 -16.92
N LEU A 445 -17.82 -20.38 -16.55
CA LEU A 445 -18.43 -19.74 -15.38
C LEU A 445 -19.94 -19.43 -15.55
N PHE A 446 -20.36 -19.03 -16.76
CA PHE A 446 -21.73 -18.54 -17.00
C PHE A 446 -22.58 -19.43 -17.92
N GLY A 447 -22.00 -20.49 -18.49
CA GLY A 447 -22.70 -21.51 -19.27
C GLY A 447 -23.34 -21.00 -20.58
N GLY A 448 -24.32 -21.75 -21.09
CA GLY A 448 -24.93 -21.55 -22.43
C GLY A 448 -25.73 -20.25 -22.62
N ASN A 449 -26.02 -19.50 -21.55
CA ASN A 449 -26.60 -18.16 -21.67
C ASN A 449 -25.63 -17.16 -22.33
N LEU A 450 -24.32 -17.42 -22.22
CA LEU A 450 -23.29 -16.62 -22.86
C LEU A 450 -23.32 -16.78 -24.39
N ASP A 451 -23.57 -17.99 -24.90
CA ASP A 451 -23.58 -18.29 -26.33
C ASP A 451 -24.65 -17.44 -27.05
N ARG A 452 -25.82 -17.19 -26.41
CA ARG A 452 -26.85 -16.27 -26.93
C ARG A 452 -26.37 -14.82 -27.07
N ILE A 453 -25.56 -14.35 -26.12
CA ILE A 453 -25.01 -12.97 -26.12
C ILE A 453 -23.89 -12.83 -27.16
N ILE A 454 -23.14 -13.92 -27.40
CA ILE A 454 -21.99 -13.94 -28.31
C ILE A 454 -22.40 -14.14 -29.77
N ASN A 455 -23.49 -14.86 -30.03
CA ASN A 455 -23.99 -15.12 -31.39
C ASN A 455 -24.41 -13.86 -32.18
N SER A 456 -24.35 -12.66 -31.60
CA SER A 456 -24.30 -11.43 -32.38
C SER A 456 -23.07 -11.42 -33.31
N SER A 457 -23.27 -11.20 -34.62
CA SER A 457 -22.23 -11.34 -35.66
C SER A 457 -20.89 -10.68 -35.34
N ARG A 458 -20.90 -9.47 -34.75
CA ARG A 458 -19.69 -8.70 -34.44
C ARG A 458 -18.82 -9.32 -33.34
N ARG A 459 -19.39 -9.98 -32.32
CA ARG A 459 -18.62 -10.53 -31.19
C ARG A 459 -18.02 -11.89 -31.52
N SER A 460 -18.82 -12.69 -32.22
CA SER A 460 -18.38 -13.97 -32.73
C SER A 460 -17.16 -13.82 -33.64
N PHE A 461 -17.09 -12.76 -34.44
CA PHE A 461 -15.95 -12.45 -35.29
C PHE A 461 -14.67 -12.16 -34.47
N GLU A 462 -14.74 -11.38 -33.40
CA GLU A 462 -13.54 -11.07 -32.58
C GLU A 462 -13.01 -12.29 -31.82
N ILE A 463 -13.91 -13.18 -31.35
CA ILE A 463 -13.50 -14.45 -30.73
C ILE A 463 -12.80 -15.34 -31.76
N GLU A 464 -13.40 -15.51 -32.93
CA GLU A 464 -12.84 -16.32 -34.01
C GLU A 464 -11.53 -15.74 -34.53
N LYS A 465 -11.40 -14.41 -34.59
CA LYS A 465 -10.17 -13.72 -34.97
C LYS A 465 -9.02 -13.99 -33.98
N LEU A 466 -9.27 -13.94 -32.68
CA LEU A 466 -8.24 -14.19 -31.67
C LEU A 466 -7.91 -15.70 -31.54
N TRP A 467 -8.94 -16.54 -31.47
CA TRP A 467 -8.77 -17.95 -31.13
C TRP A 467 -8.71 -18.88 -32.34
N GLY A 468 -9.09 -18.41 -33.53
CA GLY A 468 -9.17 -19.19 -34.78
C GLY A 468 -10.43 -20.06 -34.89
N SER A 469 -11.24 -20.15 -33.84
CA SER A 469 -12.43 -21.00 -33.77
C SER A 469 -13.40 -20.46 -32.71
N LYS A 470 -14.71 -20.73 -32.88
CA LYS A 470 -15.73 -20.48 -31.85
C LYS A 470 -15.81 -21.62 -30.82
N ASP A 471 -15.46 -22.84 -31.23
CA ASP A 471 -15.38 -24.01 -30.37
C ASP A 471 -13.94 -24.23 -29.92
N ILE A 472 -13.50 -23.37 -29.00
CA ILE A 472 -12.14 -23.37 -28.49
C ILE A 472 -12.02 -24.47 -27.44
N LYS A 473 -11.15 -25.44 -27.70
CA LYS A 473 -10.79 -26.49 -26.75
C LYS A 473 -9.42 -26.16 -26.19
N ILE A 474 -9.39 -25.71 -24.93
CA ILE A 474 -8.17 -25.52 -24.17
C ILE A 474 -8.20 -26.55 -23.06
N GLU A 475 -7.21 -27.44 -23.08
CA GLU A 475 -7.04 -28.42 -22.02
C GLU A 475 -6.35 -27.75 -20.83
N PRO A 476 -6.85 -27.93 -19.60
CA PRO A 476 -6.17 -27.47 -18.40
C PRO A 476 -4.77 -28.09 -18.32
N ARG A 477 -3.76 -27.24 -18.17
CA ARG A 477 -2.39 -27.72 -18.01
C ARG A 477 -2.26 -28.34 -16.62
N LYS A 478 -1.79 -29.59 -16.54
CA LYS A 478 -1.40 -30.19 -15.25
C LYS A 478 -0.27 -29.35 -14.64
N ILE A 479 -0.62 -28.59 -13.62
CA ILE A 479 0.35 -27.87 -12.80
C ILE A 479 1.02 -28.93 -11.95
N VAL A 480 2.28 -29.23 -12.25
CA VAL A 480 3.09 -30.12 -11.43
C VAL A 480 3.77 -29.24 -10.37
N PRO A 481 3.37 -29.31 -9.08
CA PRO A 481 4.12 -28.69 -8.01
C PRO A 481 5.40 -29.51 -7.77
N LYS A 482 6.33 -29.53 -8.72
CA LYS A 482 7.67 -30.06 -8.51
C LYS A 482 8.58 -28.91 -8.14
N ILE A 483 8.44 -28.45 -6.90
CA ILE A 483 9.53 -27.76 -6.23
C ILE A 483 10.51 -28.86 -5.84
N THR A 484 11.45 -29.18 -6.71
CA THR A 484 12.66 -29.86 -6.25
C THR A 484 13.31 -28.90 -5.27
N ASN A 485 13.34 -29.26 -3.98
CA ASN A 485 14.07 -28.52 -2.96
C ASN A 485 15.53 -28.44 -3.40
N PHE A 486 15.91 -27.35 -4.07
CA PHE A 486 17.29 -27.10 -4.46
C PHE A 486 18.02 -26.73 -3.17
N SER A 487 18.70 -27.72 -2.58
CA SER A 487 19.27 -27.74 -1.23
C SER A 487 20.40 -26.74 -0.97
N ASN A 488 20.83 -25.98 -1.98
CA ASN A 488 21.92 -25.05 -1.82
C ASN A 488 21.34 -23.67 -1.45
N LYS A 489 21.38 -23.36 -0.15
CA LYS A 489 21.20 -21.99 0.37
C LYS A 489 22.28 -21.11 -0.26
N LEU A 490 21.94 -19.90 -0.68
CA LEU A 490 22.91 -18.95 -1.18
C LEU A 490 23.66 -18.31 0.00
N ASP A 491 24.97 -18.13 -0.14
CA ASP A 491 25.83 -17.56 0.91
C ASP A 491 25.57 -16.06 1.15
N SER A 492 25.01 -15.35 0.16
CA SER A 492 24.66 -13.93 0.26
C SER A 492 23.33 -13.60 -0.41
N ILE A 493 22.57 -12.70 0.20
CA ILE A 493 21.35 -12.10 -0.35
C ILE A 493 21.59 -10.71 -0.96
N GLU A 494 22.83 -10.23 -0.93
CA GLU A 494 23.18 -8.93 -1.50
C GLU A 494 22.94 -8.95 -3.02
N GLY A 495 22.33 -7.89 -3.56
CA GLY A 495 21.91 -7.87 -4.96
C GLY A 495 20.71 -8.76 -5.31
N LEU A 496 20.06 -9.44 -4.35
CA LEU A 496 18.89 -10.29 -4.60
C LEU A 496 17.57 -9.73 -4.02
N GLN A 497 16.46 -10.06 -4.67
CA GLN A 497 15.11 -9.79 -4.16
C GLN A 497 14.20 -11.00 -4.35
N LEU A 498 13.22 -11.12 -3.46
CA LEU A 498 12.19 -12.14 -3.51
C LEU A 498 10.97 -11.60 -4.28
N VAL A 499 10.54 -12.33 -5.30
CA VAL A 499 9.38 -11.99 -6.12
C VAL A 499 8.36 -13.11 -6.10
N GLU A 500 7.12 -12.77 -5.76
CA GLU A 500 5.93 -13.59 -6.03
C GLU A 500 5.31 -13.17 -7.35
N TRP A 501 5.29 -14.08 -8.32
CA TRP A 501 4.68 -13.83 -9.61
C TRP A 501 3.15 -13.94 -9.55
N SER A 502 2.44 -12.98 -10.14
CA SER A 502 0.98 -13.03 -10.33
C SER A 502 0.64 -13.40 -11.77
N ILE A 503 -0.57 -13.89 -12.00
CA ILE A 503 -1.15 -13.96 -13.35
C ILE A 503 -1.51 -12.55 -13.82
N ALA A 504 -1.15 -12.22 -15.06
CA ALA A 504 -1.45 -10.95 -15.67
C ALA A 504 -2.90 -10.86 -16.17
N LYS A 505 -3.53 -9.69 -15.96
CA LYS A 505 -4.87 -9.42 -16.50
C LYS A 505 -4.87 -9.49 -18.03
N GLU A 506 -3.84 -8.91 -18.63
CA GLU A 506 -3.49 -9.07 -20.04
C GLU A 506 -2.02 -9.49 -20.12
N PRO A 507 -1.60 -10.24 -21.14
CA PRO A 507 -0.19 -10.49 -21.38
C PRO A 507 0.58 -9.15 -21.43
N VAL A 508 1.63 -9.04 -20.62
CA VAL A 508 2.55 -7.89 -20.65
C VAL A 508 3.74 -8.30 -21.51
N GLY A 509 3.81 -7.73 -22.71
CA GLY A 509 4.56 -8.34 -23.81
C GLY A 509 3.98 -9.72 -24.15
N ILE A 510 4.79 -10.77 -24.00
CA ILE A 510 4.35 -12.18 -24.16
C ILE A 510 4.25 -12.94 -22.84
N SER A 511 4.52 -12.27 -21.70
CA SER A 511 4.46 -12.90 -20.39
C SER A 511 3.04 -12.89 -19.84
N ILE A 512 2.57 -14.04 -19.38
CA ILE A 512 1.33 -14.18 -18.62
C ILE A 512 1.53 -13.97 -17.12
N ILE A 513 2.77 -13.85 -16.69
CA ILE A 513 3.13 -13.59 -15.30
C ILE A 513 3.77 -12.22 -15.19
N TYR A 514 3.36 -11.51 -14.16
CA TYR A 514 3.88 -10.21 -13.84
C TYR A 514 3.80 -9.98 -12.35
N VAL A 515 4.54 -9.00 -11.87
CA VAL A 515 4.30 -8.40 -10.56
C VAL A 515 4.21 -6.89 -10.75
N ARG A 516 3.34 -6.24 -9.99
CA ARG A 516 3.21 -4.79 -10.04
C ARG A 516 3.81 -4.18 -8.79
N ASP A 517 4.91 -3.47 -8.93
CA ASP A 517 5.53 -2.73 -7.84
C ASP A 517 5.43 -1.23 -8.13
N ARG A 518 4.81 -0.48 -7.21
CA ARG A 518 4.63 0.99 -7.30
C ARG A 518 4.09 1.48 -8.65
N GLY A 519 3.18 0.70 -9.25
CA GLY A 519 2.53 1.03 -10.53
C GLY A 519 3.25 0.52 -11.77
N ILE A 520 4.49 0.05 -11.64
CA ILE A 520 5.32 -0.48 -12.73
C ILE A 520 5.07 -1.98 -12.88
N ASN A 521 4.78 -2.44 -14.10
CA ASN A 521 4.66 -3.84 -14.41
C ASN A 521 6.05 -4.45 -14.55
N THR A 522 6.28 -5.58 -13.91
CA THR A 522 7.56 -6.30 -13.97
C THR A 522 7.32 -7.70 -14.48
N ILE A 523 8.08 -8.12 -15.49
CA ILE A 523 8.02 -9.45 -16.10
C ILE A 523 9.36 -10.18 -15.95
N PRO A 524 9.40 -11.52 -16.02
CA PRO A 524 10.66 -12.25 -16.00
C PRO A 524 11.36 -12.18 -17.36
N ASP A 525 12.70 -12.20 -17.37
CA ASP A 525 13.51 -12.23 -18.60
C ASP A 525 13.27 -13.54 -19.36
N SER A 526 12.61 -13.46 -20.51
CA SER A 526 12.24 -14.61 -21.33
C SER A 526 13.43 -15.38 -21.91
N LYS A 527 14.63 -14.80 -21.87
CA LYS A 527 15.88 -15.45 -22.30
C LYS A 527 16.37 -16.51 -21.31
N ILE A 528 15.93 -16.44 -20.05
CA ILE A 528 16.31 -17.38 -19.01
C ILE A 528 15.35 -18.57 -19.02
N GLN A 529 15.90 -19.79 -18.96
CA GLN A 529 15.11 -21.02 -18.98
C GLN A 529 14.05 -21.05 -17.85
N ILE A 530 14.44 -20.66 -16.64
CA ILE A 530 13.56 -20.62 -15.47
C ILE A 530 12.28 -19.82 -15.78
N SER A 531 12.40 -18.68 -16.46
CA SER A 531 11.28 -17.80 -16.82
C SER A 531 10.21 -18.50 -17.66
N GLN A 532 10.61 -19.45 -18.51
CA GLN A 532 9.69 -20.20 -19.38
C GLN A 532 8.91 -21.28 -18.61
N GLU A 533 9.42 -21.68 -17.45
CA GLU A 533 8.86 -22.69 -16.56
C GLU A 533 8.04 -22.09 -15.41
N LEU A 534 8.14 -20.77 -15.20
CA LEU A 534 7.41 -20.08 -14.16
C LEU A 534 5.90 -20.19 -14.35
N GLN A 535 5.24 -20.38 -13.22
CA GLN A 535 3.80 -20.47 -13.08
C GLN A 535 3.30 -19.33 -12.20
N PRO A 536 2.02 -18.94 -12.32
CA PRO A 536 1.43 -18.00 -11.39
C PRO A 536 1.59 -18.49 -9.94
N PHE A 537 1.94 -17.54 -9.06
CA PHE A 537 2.24 -17.72 -7.65
C PHE A 537 3.56 -18.42 -7.32
N ASP A 538 4.43 -18.64 -8.31
CA ASP A 538 5.80 -19.05 -8.00
C ASP A 538 6.55 -17.98 -7.21
N LEU A 539 7.36 -18.43 -6.25
CA LEU A 539 8.31 -17.60 -5.52
C LEU A 539 9.69 -17.76 -6.15
N THR A 540 10.35 -16.63 -6.45
CA THR A 540 11.68 -16.63 -7.06
C THR A 540 12.60 -15.63 -6.41
N LEU A 541 13.89 -16.00 -6.34
CA LEU A 541 14.96 -15.04 -6.15
C LEU A 541 15.29 -14.43 -7.51
N CYS A 542 15.29 -13.11 -7.59
CA CYS A 542 15.62 -12.32 -8.77
C CYS A 542 16.78 -11.36 -8.46
N SER A 543 17.49 -10.91 -9.49
CA SER A 543 18.41 -9.77 -9.38
C SER A 543 17.68 -8.51 -8.90
N LYS A 544 18.31 -7.68 -8.06
CA LYS A 544 17.78 -6.37 -7.62
C LYS A 544 17.78 -5.32 -8.73
N ASN A 545 18.57 -5.51 -9.78
CA ASN A 545 18.75 -4.52 -10.85
C ASN A 545 17.91 -4.93 -12.07
N PRO A 546 16.67 -4.42 -12.22
CA PRO A 546 15.86 -4.68 -13.41
C PRO A 546 16.44 -3.98 -14.64
N SER A 547 16.20 -4.57 -15.80
CA SER A 547 16.35 -3.91 -17.10
C SER A 547 15.05 -3.20 -17.44
N TYR A 548 15.11 -1.90 -17.73
CA TYR A 548 13.92 -1.12 -18.12
C TYR A 548 13.69 -1.24 -19.62
N VAL A 549 12.46 -1.57 -20.00
CA VAL A 549 12.03 -1.62 -21.41
C VAL A 549 11.22 -0.36 -21.76
N SER A 550 10.36 0.08 -20.84
CA SER A 550 9.58 1.33 -20.94
C SER A 550 9.45 2.00 -19.56
N GLU A 551 8.71 3.12 -19.47
CA GLU A 551 8.46 3.79 -18.19
C GLU A 551 7.61 2.96 -17.22
N ASP A 552 6.83 2.02 -17.75
CA ASP A 552 5.86 1.20 -17.03
C ASP A 552 6.18 -0.31 -17.09
N LEU A 553 7.27 -0.71 -17.76
CA LEU A 553 7.70 -2.10 -17.89
C LEU A 553 9.17 -2.32 -17.52
N GLN A 554 9.37 -3.20 -16.55
CA GLN A 554 10.68 -3.71 -16.12
C GLN A 554 10.81 -5.20 -16.38
N VAL A 555 12.04 -5.65 -16.61
CA VAL A 555 12.41 -7.05 -16.79
C VAL A 555 13.34 -7.46 -15.66
N LEU A 556 12.96 -8.48 -14.90
CA LEU A 556 13.79 -9.07 -13.85
C LEU A 556 14.36 -10.40 -14.31
N VAL A 557 15.61 -10.67 -13.92
CA VAL A 557 16.30 -11.94 -14.19
C VAL A 557 16.01 -12.90 -13.03
N PRO A 558 15.20 -13.96 -13.23
CA PRO A 558 14.96 -14.97 -12.20
C PRO A 558 16.19 -15.87 -12.09
N ILE A 559 16.67 -16.08 -10.86
CA ILE A 559 17.87 -16.86 -10.56
C ILE A 559 17.50 -18.25 -10.05
N LYS A 560 16.50 -18.33 -9.16
CA LYS A 560 16.12 -19.58 -8.49
C LYS A 560 14.64 -19.54 -8.08
N ARG A 561 13.89 -20.63 -8.32
CA ARG A 561 12.58 -20.87 -7.69
C ARG A 561 12.77 -21.40 -6.28
N ILE A 562 12.02 -20.89 -5.31
CA ILE A 562 12.18 -21.26 -3.91
C ILE A 562 10.85 -21.69 -3.27
N GLY A 563 10.95 -22.49 -2.21
CA GLY A 563 9.80 -22.86 -1.38
C GLY A 563 9.46 -21.78 -0.34
N ILE A 564 8.31 -21.94 0.31
CA ILE A 564 7.80 -20.95 1.28
C ILE A 564 8.68 -20.86 2.53
N ASN A 565 9.16 -21.99 3.05
CA ASN A 565 10.06 -21.99 4.21
C ASN A 565 11.37 -21.24 3.89
N GLU A 566 11.93 -21.45 2.69
CA GLU A 566 13.13 -20.74 2.24
C GLU A 566 12.84 -19.24 2.06
N ALA A 567 11.66 -18.88 1.53
CA ALA A 567 11.22 -17.49 1.43
C ALA A 567 11.11 -16.81 2.81
N VAL A 568 10.49 -17.47 3.79
CA VAL A 568 10.41 -16.97 5.18
C VAL A 568 11.80 -16.74 5.77
N ASP A 569 12.74 -17.67 5.54
CA ASP A 569 14.13 -17.53 5.97
C ASP A 569 14.82 -16.32 5.33
N TYR A 570 14.69 -16.12 4.02
CA TYR A 570 15.27 -14.94 3.36
C TYR A 570 14.66 -13.63 3.85
N ILE A 571 13.36 -13.62 4.15
CA ILE A 571 12.67 -12.44 4.72
C ILE A 571 13.20 -12.12 6.11
N LYS A 572 13.41 -13.13 6.96
CA LYS A 572 14.07 -12.98 8.28
C LYS A 572 15.49 -12.40 8.16
N ASN A 573 16.18 -12.73 7.07
CA ASN A 573 17.51 -12.20 6.76
C ASN A 573 17.48 -10.83 6.06
N GLY A 574 16.31 -10.20 5.88
CA GLY A 574 16.20 -8.83 5.37
C GLY A 574 16.12 -8.70 3.84
N ILE A 575 15.76 -9.76 3.11
CA ILE A 575 15.57 -9.65 1.65
C ILE A 575 14.44 -8.67 1.30
N HIS A 576 14.59 -7.96 0.17
CA HIS A 576 13.50 -7.15 -0.38
C HIS A 576 12.41 -8.08 -0.95
N VAL A 577 11.14 -7.74 -0.75
CA VAL A 577 10.00 -8.58 -1.14
C VAL A 577 9.04 -7.81 -2.04
N ILE A 578 8.76 -8.38 -3.21
CA ILE A 578 7.66 -7.94 -4.07
C ILE A 578 6.61 -9.07 -4.10
N ALA A 579 5.49 -8.85 -3.41
CA ALA A 579 4.41 -9.83 -3.31
C ALA A 579 3.03 -9.17 -3.41
N THR A 580 2.08 -9.88 -4.03
CA THR A 580 0.75 -9.33 -4.35
C THR A 580 -0.36 -10.08 -3.65
N HIS A 581 -0.23 -11.39 -3.45
CA HIS A 581 -1.34 -12.25 -3.01
C HIS A 581 -1.06 -13.00 -1.72
N ARG A 582 0.20 -13.35 -1.45
CA ARG A 582 0.61 -13.86 -0.14
C ARG A 582 0.94 -12.72 0.81
N PRO A 583 0.72 -12.88 2.13
CA PRO A 583 1.02 -11.86 3.12
C PRO A 583 2.53 -11.73 3.44
N LEU A 584 3.42 -11.98 2.46
CA LEU A 584 4.88 -11.89 2.62
C LEU A 584 5.33 -10.45 2.95
N GLN A 585 4.64 -9.43 2.43
CA GLN A 585 4.92 -8.03 2.78
C GLN A 585 4.57 -7.71 4.23
N ILE A 586 3.50 -8.32 4.78
CA ILE A 586 3.14 -8.17 6.19
C ILE A 586 4.21 -8.84 7.06
N LEU A 587 4.64 -10.05 6.68
CA LEU A 587 5.74 -10.74 7.33
C LEU A 587 7.03 -9.90 7.37
N LYS A 588 7.40 -9.26 6.25
CA LYS A 588 8.57 -8.36 6.19
C LYS A 588 8.40 -7.16 7.11
N LYS A 589 7.27 -6.44 7.01
CA LYS A 589 6.97 -5.29 7.89
C LYS A 589 6.99 -5.67 9.37
N LEU A 590 6.51 -6.87 9.70
CA LEU A 590 6.52 -7.37 11.07
C LEU A 590 7.94 -7.59 11.59
N ILE A 591 8.82 -8.18 10.76
CA ILE A 591 10.23 -8.38 11.10
C ILE A 591 10.96 -7.04 11.25
N ASP A 592 10.65 -6.07 10.40
CA ASP A 592 11.23 -4.72 10.45
C ASP A 592 10.68 -3.85 11.59
N ASN A 593 9.60 -4.29 12.26
CA ASN A 593 8.79 -3.50 13.20
C ASN A 593 8.08 -2.28 12.56
N ASP A 594 7.82 -2.33 11.26
CA ASP A 594 7.12 -1.30 10.47
C ASP A 594 5.58 -1.44 10.52
N ILE A 595 5.05 -2.37 11.31
CA ILE A 595 3.61 -2.56 11.51
C ILE A 595 3.29 -2.80 12.99
N GLU A 596 2.28 -2.10 13.49
CA GLU A 596 1.77 -2.33 14.85
C GLU A 596 1.05 -3.67 14.95
N LEU A 597 1.28 -4.40 16.05
CA LEU A 597 0.72 -5.74 16.25
C LEU A 597 -0.82 -5.79 16.14
N GLY A 598 -1.51 -4.73 16.58
CA GLY A 598 -2.98 -4.64 16.50
C GLY A 598 -3.52 -4.43 15.08
N ASN A 599 -2.67 -4.04 14.13
CA ASN A 599 -3.06 -3.80 12.73
C ASN A 599 -2.82 -5.01 11.82
N ILE A 600 -2.11 -6.04 12.29
CA ILE A 600 -1.78 -7.23 11.49
C ILE A 600 -3.05 -7.89 10.95
N ASP A 601 -4.03 -8.16 11.81
CA ASP A 601 -5.27 -8.85 11.41
C ASP A 601 -6.07 -8.02 10.40
N LYS A 602 -6.02 -6.69 10.51
CA LYS A 602 -6.66 -5.77 9.56
C LYS A 602 -5.98 -5.78 8.19
N GLU A 603 -4.66 -5.87 8.16
CA GLU A 603 -3.89 -5.99 6.91
C GLU A 603 -4.07 -7.38 6.28
N LEU A 604 -4.10 -8.45 7.08
CA LEU A 604 -4.35 -9.82 6.62
C LEU A 604 -5.72 -9.98 5.95
N LYS A 605 -6.74 -9.26 6.41
CA LYS A 605 -8.08 -9.24 5.77
C LYS A 605 -8.05 -8.87 4.28
N ARG A 606 -7.04 -8.13 3.81
CA ARG A 606 -6.90 -7.78 2.39
C ARG A 606 -6.57 -8.99 1.51
N TYR A 607 -6.08 -10.07 2.12
CA TYR A 607 -5.61 -11.27 1.42
C TYR A 607 -6.52 -12.48 1.64
N GLU A 608 -7.65 -12.32 2.34
CA GLU A 608 -8.56 -13.44 2.66
C GLU A 608 -9.05 -14.19 1.41
N ASN A 609 -9.30 -13.49 0.30
CA ASN A 609 -9.75 -14.07 -0.96
C ASN A 609 -8.66 -14.89 -1.69
N TYR A 610 -7.47 -15.05 -1.11
CA TYR A 610 -6.32 -15.73 -1.72
C TYR A 610 -5.84 -16.95 -0.90
N LYS A 611 -6.66 -17.44 0.04
CA LYS A 611 -6.37 -18.65 0.83
C LYS A 611 -6.13 -19.90 0.00
N PHE A 612 -6.66 -19.96 -1.22
CA PHE A 612 -6.44 -21.06 -2.16
C PHE A 612 -5.01 -21.14 -2.72
N ILE A 613 -4.21 -20.08 -2.56
CA ILE A 613 -2.84 -20.04 -3.06
C ILE A 613 -1.95 -20.94 -2.21
N TRP A 614 -1.12 -21.74 -2.88
CA TRP A 614 -0.23 -22.69 -2.21
C TRP A 614 0.65 -22.01 -1.15
N GLY A 615 0.60 -22.61 0.04
CA GLY A 615 1.20 -22.25 1.32
C GLY A 615 0.96 -20.84 1.87
N TYR A 616 -0.24 -20.33 1.62
CA TYR A 616 -0.81 -19.22 2.37
C TYR A 616 -0.81 -19.47 3.90
N GLU A 617 -1.23 -20.67 4.34
CA GLU A 617 -1.33 -21.05 5.76
C GLU A 617 0.05 -21.12 6.45
N GLU A 618 1.08 -21.60 5.76
CA GLU A 618 2.46 -21.64 6.26
C GLU A 618 2.98 -20.24 6.56
N ILE A 619 2.60 -19.24 5.74
CA ILE A 619 2.97 -17.84 5.98
C ILE A 619 2.16 -17.26 7.14
N LEU A 620 0.87 -17.55 7.25
CA LEU A 620 0.07 -17.14 8.41
C LEU A 620 0.66 -17.68 9.71
N LYS A 621 1.06 -18.96 9.71
CA LYS A 621 1.75 -19.58 10.83
C LYS A 621 3.07 -18.86 11.14
N ALA A 622 3.88 -18.57 10.12
CA ALA A 622 5.13 -17.82 10.33
C ALA A 622 4.89 -16.41 10.90
N ILE A 623 3.83 -15.72 10.47
CA ILE A 623 3.42 -14.42 10.99
C ILE A 623 3.02 -14.54 12.46
N GLU A 624 2.18 -15.52 12.82
CA GLU A 624 1.73 -15.74 14.20
C GLU A 624 2.88 -16.16 15.12
N ASP A 625 3.81 -16.98 14.64
CA ASP A 625 5.02 -17.38 15.37
C ASP A 625 5.89 -16.14 15.67
N ILE A 626 6.13 -15.27 14.67
CA ILE A 626 6.92 -14.04 14.86
C ILE A 626 6.18 -13.04 15.75
N LYS A 627 4.87 -12.86 15.57
CA LYS A 627 4.02 -12.02 16.40
C LYS A 627 4.10 -12.45 17.86
N SER A 628 4.00 -13.75 18.12
CA SER A 628 4.16 -14.33 19.46
C SER A 628 5.54 -14.05 20.05
N ASN A 629 6.62 -14.25 19.27
CA ASN A 629 7.99 -13.95 19.70
C ASN A 629 8.19 -12.46 20.01
N ILE A 630 7.63 -11.54 19.22
CA ILE A 630 7.70 -10.09 19.48
C ILE A 630 6.94 -9.74 20.76
N ILE A 631 5.76 -10.34 20.98
CA ILE A 631 4.98 -10.14 22.21
C ILE A 631 5.76 -10.65 23.42
N GLU A 632 6.38 -11.84 23.33
CA GLU A 632 7.19 -12.40 24.41
C GLU A 632 8.42 -11.54 24.71
N LYS A 633 9.12 -11.07 23.67
CA LYS A 633 10.27 -10.16 23.84
C LYS A 633 9.84 -8.84 24.49
N LYS A 634 8.74 -8.22 24.03
CA LYS A 634 8.19 -7.01 24.67
C LYS A 634 7.78 -7.27 26.12
N LYS A 635 7.16 -8.42 26.42
CA LYS A 635 6.83 -8.81 27.80
C LYS A 635 8.10 -8.93 28.66
N LEU A 636 9.18 -9.48 28.10
CA LEU A 636 10.47 -9.61 28.79
C LEU A 636 11.13 -8.25 29.03
N ASP A 637 11.18 -7.39 28.00
CA ASP A 637 11.74 -6.05 28.08
C ASP A 637 10.97 -5.19 29.09
N THR A 638 9.63 -5.18 29.00
CA THR A 638 8.78 -4.53 30.00
C THR A 638 9.00 -5.14 31.37
N PHE A 639 9.09 -6.47 31.51
CA PHE A 639 9.37 -7.12 32.79
C PHE A 639 10.69 -6.66 33.42
N HIS A 640 11.75 -6.48 32.62
CA HIS A 640 13.00 -5.92 33.12
C HIS A 640 12.84 -4.46 33.57
N GLU A 641 12.01 -3.67 32.89
CA GLU A 641 11.62 -2.34 33.34
C GLU A 641 10.79 -2.39 34.64
N LEU A 642 9.88 -3.36 34.76
CA LEU A 642 9.05 -3.57 35.97
C LEU A 642 9.91 -3.85 37.20
N ILE A 643 10.93 -4.72 37.05
CA ILE A 643 11.87 -5.00 38.14
C ILE A 643 12.64 -3.74 38.53
N ARG A 644 13.03 -2.90 37.56
CA ARG A 644 13.82 -1.68 37.81
C ARG A 644 13.02 -0.59 38.50
N THR A 645 11.74 -0.45 38.17
CA THR A 645 10.88 0.60 38.74
C THR A 645 9.50 0.10 39.17
N PRO A 646 9.40 -0.72 40.24
CA PRO A 646 8.12 -1.27 40.70
C PRO A 646 7.11 -0.19 41.11
N GLU A 647 7.60 0.97 41.52
CA GLU A 647 6.82 2.11 42.01
C GLU A 647 5.96 2.76 40.89
N LYS A 648 6.45 2.73 39.63
CA LYS A 648 5.83 3.41 38.47
C LYS A 648 4.68 2.61 37.85
N LEU A 649 4.39 1.42 38.37
CA LEU A 649 3.38 0.53 37.82
C LEU A 649 1.97 0.98 38.16
N ASP A 650 1.22 1.35 37.12
CA ASP A 650 -0.23 1.49 37.20
C ASP A 650 -0.94 0.12 37.12
N LYS A 651 -2.19 0.09 37.58
CA LYS A 651 -3.01 -1.14 37.59
C LYS A 651 -3.27 -1.67 36.17
N LYS A 652 -3.34 -0.78 35.16
CA LYS A 652 -3.65 -1.16 33.78
C LYS A 652 -2.51 -1.99 33.19
N THR A 653 -1.28 -1.53 33.37
CA THR A 653 -0.05 -2.19 32.93
C THR A 653 0.06 -3.57 33.58
N LEU A 654 -0.06 -3.66 34.90
CA LEU A 654 -0.01 -4.96 35.59
C LEU A 654 -1.06 -5.95 35.09
N LYS A 655 -2.28 -5.46 34.80
CA LYS A 655 -3.37 -6.29 34.29
C LYS A 655 -3.08 -6.84 32.90
N GLU A 656 -2.58 -6.01 31.99
CA GLU A 656 -2.26 -6.39 30.61
C GLU A 656 -1.07 -7.35 30.53
N TYR A 657 -0.01 -7.13 31.33
CA TYR A 657 1.23 -7.89 31.21
C TYR A 657 1.23 -9.24 31.91
N LEU A 658 0.62 -9.34 33.10
CA LEU A 658 0.57 -10.60 33.86
C LEU A 658 -0.64 -11.46 33.52
N ASP A 659 -1.53 -10.93 32.67
CA ASP A 659 -2.87 -11.46 32.39
C ASP A 659 -3.63 -11.71 33.70
N LEU A 660 -3.79 -10.64 34.50
CA LEU A 660 -4.44 -10.72 35.81
C LEU A 660 -5.96 -10.97 35.73
N SER A 661 -6.49 -11.05 34.50
CA SER A 661 -7.92 -11.15 34.24
C SER A 661 -8.54 -12.41 34.85
N GLU A 662 -7.86 -13.56 34.72
CA GLU A 662 -8.28 -14.83 35.31
C GLU A 662 -8.29 -14.74 36.85
N PHE A 663 -7.24 -14.14 37.42
CA PHE A 663 -7.04 -14.08 38.86
C PHE A 663 -8.04 -13.14 39.57
N GLN A 664 -8.29 -11.96 39.01
CA GLN A 664 -9.28 -11.01 39.54
C GLN A 664 -10.70 -11.54 39.45
N GLN A 665 -10.99 -12.41 38.47
CA GLN A 665 -12.30 -13.04 38.37
C GLN A 665 -12.56 -14.01 39.52
N ILE A 666 -11.52 -14.66 40.08
CA ILE A 666 -11.65 -15.62 41.19
C ILE A 666 -11.94 -14.89 42.52
N LEU A 667 -11.19 -13.83 42.84
CA LEU A 667 -11.33 -13.04 44.07
C LEU A 667 -11.42 -11.54 43.73
N SER A 668 -12.64 -11.04 43.51
CA SER A 668 -12.87 -9.67 43.02
C SER A 668 -12.64 -8.57 44.05
N ASP A 669 -12.62 -8.93 45.34
CA ASP A 669 -12.52 -8.00 46.47
C ASP A 669 -11.08 -7.86 47.01
N ILE A 670 -10.11 -8.57 46.44
CA ILE A 670 -8.71 -8.49 46.84
C ILE A 670 -7.95 -7.51 45.95
N ASP A 671 -7.20 -6.60 46.58
CA ASP A 671 -6.27 -5.73 45.86
C ASP A 671 -4.97 -6.48 45.51
N LEU A 672 -5.08 -7.42 44.56
CA LEU A 672 -3.99 -8.26 44.09
C LEU A 672 -2.76 -7.45 43.64
N TYR A 673 -2.96 -6.20 43.22
CA TYR A 673 -1.89 -5.30 42.78
C TYR A 673 -0.89 -4.95 43.88
N SER A 674 -1.34 -4.80 45.12
CA SER A 674 -0.47 -4.48 46.25
C SER A 674 0.53 -5.63 46.51
N GLU A 675 0.03 -6.85 46.53
CA GLU A 675 0.82 -8.08 46.69
C GLU A 675 1.78 -8.31 45.53
N ILE A 676 1.33 -8.05 44.30
CA ILE A 676 2.17 -8.17 43.11
C ILE A 676 3.39 -7.24 43.18
N LYS A 677 3.24 -6.02 43.72
CA LYS A 677 4.38 -5.10 43.91
C LYS A 677 5.43 -5.71 44.85
N GLU A 678 5.02 -6.39 45.92
CA GLU A 678 5.95 -7.10 46.80
C GLU A 678 6.56 -8.35 46.16
N PHE A 679 5.79 -9.08 45.34
CA PHE A 679 6.33 -10.23 44.60
C PHE A 679 7.40 -9.80 43.59
N ILE A 680 7.19 -8.68 42.89
CA ILE A 680 8.16 -8.13 41.91
C ILE A 680 9.52 -7.86 42.58
N LYS A 681 9.53 -7.32 43.82
CA LYS A 681 10.78 -7.03 44.56
C LYS A 681 11.66 -8.26 44.81
N THR A 682 11.07 -9.46 44.82
CA THR A 682 11.75 -10.69 45.23
C THR A 682 11.88 -11.73 44.11
N CYS A 683 11.29 -11.48 42.95
CA CYS A 683 11.28 -12.40 41.82
C CYS A 683 12.25 -11.93 40.73
N LYS A 684 12.98 -12.88 40.14
CA LYS A 684 13.91 -12.65 39.02
C LYS A 684 13.27 -12.95 37.65
N THR A 685 12.16 -13.69 37.61
CA THR A 685 11.48 -14.08 36.38
C THR A 685 9.95 -13.93 36.47
N LEU A 686 9.28 -13.74 35.32
CA LEU A 686 7.80 -13.71 35.24
C LEU A 686 7.15 -14.99 35.79
N THR A 687 7.77 -16.14 35.55
CA THR A 687 7.30 -17.44 36.05
C THR A 687 7.30 -17.47 37.58
N GLN A 688 8.31 -16.91 38.23
CA GLN A 688 8.36 -16.81 39.70
C GLN A 688 7.23 -15.92 40.23
N ILE A 689 6.97 -14.77 39.58
CA ILE A 689 5.85 -13.90 39.96
C ILE A 689 4.52 -14.64 39.84
N ARG A 690 4.26 -15.28 38.70
CA ARG A 690 3.03 -16.06 38.49
C ARG A 690 2.86 -17.14 39.55
N ASN A 691 3.92 -17.86 39.89
CA ASN A 691 3.86 -18.87 40.94
C ASN A 691 3.56 -18.27 42.32
N LYS A 692 4.12 -17.11 42.66
CA LYS A 692 3.78 -16.40 43.91
C LYS A 692 2.34 -15.92 43.95
N ILE A 693 1.82 -15.38 42.84
CA ILE A 693 0.40 -14.96 42.73
C ILE A 693 -0.52 -16.15 43.01
N TRP A 694 -0.26 -17.30 42.37
CA TRP A 694 -1.07 -18.49 42.59
C TRP A 694 -0.99 -19.04 44.02
N ALA A 695 0.21 -19.07 44.61
CA ALA A 695 0.38 -19.49 46.00
C ALA A 695 -0.36 -18.55 46.97
N PHE A 696 -0.34 -17.25 46.70
CA PHE A 696 -1.10 -16.26 47.45
C PHE A 696 -2.61 -16.49 47.31
N LEU A 697 -3.12 -16.72 46.09
CA LEU A 697 -4.54 -16.99 45.87
C LEU A 697 -5.00 -18.28 46.53
N GLU A 698 -4.22 -19.35 46.41
CA GLU A 698 -4.50 -20.61 47.10
C GLU A 698 -4.59 -20.39 48.61
N LYS A 699 -3.62 -19.70 49.20
CA LYS A 699 -3.60 -19.35 50.63
C LYS A 699 -4.85 -18.55 51.02
N THR A 700 -5.22 -17.54 50.24
CA THR A 700 -6.37 -16.69 50.55
C THR A 700 -7.69 -17.43 50.38
N ILE A 701 -7.83 -18.30 49.36
CA ILE A 701 -9.00 -19.17 49.18
C ILE A 701 -9.13 -20.11 50.37
N LYS A 702 -8.04 -20.78 50.78
CA LYS A 702 -8.03 -21.66 51.97
C LYS A 702 -8.40 -20.92 53.25
N SER A 703 -7.93 -19.69 53.44
CA SER A 703 -8.35 -18.84 54.58
C SER A 703 -9.85 -18.58 54.52
N ARG A 704 -10.40 -18.20 53.35
CA ARG A 704 -11.84 -17.94 53.21
C ARG A 704 -12.69 -19.17 53.42
N ILE A 705 -12.24 -20.35 52.98
CA ILE A 705 -12.91 -21.61 53.27
C ILE A 705 -12.97 -21.83 54.78
N LYS A 706 -11.83 -21.68 55.48
CA LYS A 706 -11.73 -21.82 56.94
C LYS A 706 -12.62 -20.83 57.69
N ASP A 707 -12.67 -19.58 57.23
CA ASP A 707 -13.45 -18.49 57.84
C ASP A 707 -14.92 -18.47 57.39
N LYS A 708 -15.36 -19.48 56.63
CA LYS A 708 -16.71 -19.60 56.03
C LYS A 708 -17.13 -18.38 55.19
N GLN A 709 -16.19 -17.74 54.49
CA GLN A 709 -16.41 -16.60 53.58
C GLN A 709 -16.41 -17.04 52.10
N THR A 710 -17.07 -18.16 51.79
CA THR A 710 -17.00 -18.76 50.45
C THR A 710 -17.78 -18.00 49.38
N GLU A 711 -18.69 -17.11 49.77
CA GLU A 711 -19.47 -16.24 48.89
C GLU A 711 -18.60 -15.22 48.13
N LYS A 712 -17.42 -14.91 48.65
CA LYS A 712 -16.45 -14.00 48.01
C LYS A 712 -15.58 -14.71 46.96
N ILE A 713 -15.83 -15.99 46.68
CA ILE A 713 -15.09 -16.79 45.72
C ILE A 713 -15.97 -17.06 44.50
N ASN A 714 -15.51 -16.65 43.33
CA ASN A 714 -16.20 -16.96 42.07
C ASN A 714 -15.85 -18.37 41.59
N ILE A 715 -16.73 -19.33 41.89
CA ILE A 715 -16.55 -20.74 41.52
C ILE A 715 -16.42 -20.93 40.01
N ASN A 716 -17.15 -20.16 39.19
CA ASN A 716 -17.09 -20.34 37.73
C ASN A 716 -15.71 -20.01 37.17
N ALA A 717 -15.07 -18.98 37.72
CA ALA A 717 -13.69 -18.63 37.39
C ALA A 717 -12.71 -19.66 37.97
N LEU A 718 -12.90 -20.06 39.24
CA LEU A 718 -12.06 -21.05 39.90
C LEU A 718 -12.06 -22.41 39.18
N ASN A 719 -13.21 -22.82 38.63
CA ASN A 719 -13.37 -24.09 37.91
C ASN A 719 -12.56 -24.17 36.62
N LYS A 720 -12.30 -23.01 35.99
CA LYS A 720 -11.45 -22.91 34.79
C LYS A 720 -9.97 -22.75 35.12
N SER A 721 -9.64 -22.63 36.40
CA SER A 721 -8.29 -22.37 36.88
C SER A 721 -7.59 -23.63 37.38
N ARG A 722 -6.28 -23.53 37.63
CA ARG A 722 -5.49 -24.62 38.24
C ARG A 722 -5.82 -24.88 39.72
N LEU A 723 -6.63 -24.04 40.36
CA LEU A 723 -7.07 -24.17 41.76
C LEU A 723 -8.46 -24.82 41.88
N ASN A 724 -8.98 -25.43 40.80
CA ASN A 724 -10.28 -26.10 40.79
C ASN A 724 -10.41 -27.23 41.83
N TYR A 725 -9.29 -27.83 42.27
CA TYR A 725 -9.27 -28.85 43.32
C TYR A 725 -9.75 -28.35 44.69
N LEU A 726 -9.86 -27.02 44.90
CA LEU A 726 -10.43 -26.43 46.12
C LEU A 726 -11.97 -26.33 46.08
N ILE A 727 -12.60 -26.59 44.94
CA ILE A 727 -14.06 -26.53 44.79
C ILE A 727 -14.79 -27.49 45.73
N PRO A 728 -14.37 -28.76 45.90
CA PRO A 728 -15.03 -29.68 46.85
C PRO A 728 -15.06 -29.14 48.28
N GLU A 729 -13.97 -28.53 48.76
CA GLU A 729 -13.90 -27.93 50.09
C GLU A 729 -14.89 -26.75 50.22
N ILE A 730 -14.98 -25.90 49.20
CA ILE A 730 -15.94 -24.79 49.14
C ILE A 730 -17.39 -25.33 49.17
N VAL A 731 -17.66 -26.36 48.38
CA VAL A 731 -18.98 -27.00 48.32
C VAL A 731 -19.33 -27.60 49.69
N GLN A 732 -18.39 -28.25 50.36
CA GLN A 732 -18.62 -28.85 51.68
C GLN A 732 -18.99 -27.80 52.72
N VAL A 733 -18.24 -26.68 52.81
CA VAL A 733 -18.55 -25.58 53.74
C VAL A 733 -19.98 -25.07 53.52
N ARG A 734 -20.42 -24.98 52.26
CA ARG A 734 -21.77 -24.52 51.91
C ARG A 734 -22.86 -25.54 52.21
N LEU A 735 -22.57 -26.83 52.06
CA LEU A 735 -23.48 -27.91 52.46
C LEU A 735 -23.64 -27.93 53.98
N ASP A 736 -22.55 -27.76 54.73
CA ASP A 736 -22.59 -27.68 56.19
C ASP A 736 -23.39 -26.45 56.65
N GLU A 737 -23.25 -25.32 55.98
CA GLU A 737 -24.10 -24.15 56.22
C GLU A 737 -25.59 -24.44 56.03
N LEU A 738 -25.95 -25.27 55.06
CA LEU A 738 -27.34 -25.64 54.79
C LEU A 738 -27.88 -26.63 55.83
N ARG A 739 -27.05 -27.58 56.29
CA ARG A 739 -27.40 -28.58 57.32
C ARG A 739 -27.66 -27.94 58.69
N ASP A 740 -26.95 -26.87 59.00
CA ASP A 740 -27.12 -26.11 60.25
C ASP A 740 -28.45 -25.31 60.30
N ILE A 741 -29.23 -25.29 59.22
CA ILE A 741 -30.46 -24.50 59.16
C ILE A 741 -31.60 -25.21 59.88
N LYS A 742 -32.21 -24.49 60.82
CA LYS A 742 -33.43 -24.89 61.52
C LYS A 742 -34.64 -24.30 60.83
N ILE A 743 -35.59 -25.15 60.43
CA ILE A 743 -36.89 -24.73 59.91
C ILE A 743 -37.95 -25.07 60.96
N VAL A 744 -38.73 -24.08 61.40
CA VAL A 744 -39.73 -24.26 62.46
C VAL A 744 -41.13 -24.40 61.87
N LYS A 745 -41.84 -25.48 62.20
CA LYS A 745 -43.22 -25.74 61.74
C LYS A 745 -44.22 -25.05 62.67
N LYS A 746 -44.68 -23.84 62.33
CA LYS A 746 -45.48 -22.98 63.23
C LYS A 746 -46.95 -23.39 63.38
N ALA A 747 -47.58 -23.85 62.30
CA ALA A 747 -49.01 -24.23 62.25
C ALA A 747 -49.25 -25.16 61.05
N LYS A 748 -50.43 -25.80 60.95
CA LYS A 748 -50.76 -26.72 59.84
C LYS A 748 -50.53 -26.04 58.48
N GLY A 749 -49.50 -26.49 57.76
CA GLY A 749 -49.12 -25.98 56.44
C GLY A 749 -48.27 -24.70 56.40
N LYS A 750 -47.67 -24.23 57.52
CA LYS A 750 -46.85 -23.00 57.56
C LYS A 750 -45.48 -23.24 58.22
N TYR A 751 -44.42 -22.97 57.46
CA TYR A 751 -43.02 -23.19 57.84
C TYR A 751 -42.28 -21.84 57.97
N ASP A 752 -41.61 -21.60 59.09
CA ASP A 752 -40.73 -20.45 59.28
C ASP A 752 -39.37 -20.76 58.63
N ILE A 753 -39.14 -20.14 57.47
CA ILE A 753 -37.92 -20.30 56.68
C ILE A 753 -36.94 -19.15 56.94
N SER A 754 -37.12 -18.38 58.02
CA SER A 754 -36.19 -17.29 58.36
C SER A 754 -34.77 -17.79 58.60
N GLY A 755 -34.58 -19.03 59.08
CA GLY A 755 -33.26 -19.64 59.24
C GLY A 755 -32.51 -19.87 57.92
N ILE A 756 -33.23 -19.91 56.79
CA ILE A 756 -32.64 -19.98 55.44
C ILE A 756 -32.11 -18.59 55.01
N ARG A 757 -32.60 -17.50 55.59
CA ARG A 757 -32.26 -16.14 55.14
C ARG A 757 -30.96 -15.62 55.71
N GLY A 758 -30.30 -14.78 54.92
CA GLY A 758 -29.06 -14.11 55.33
C GLY A 758 -27.81 -14.95 55.07
N ARG A 759 -27.94 -16.11 54.43
CA ARG A 759 -26.85 -16.89 53.88
C ARG A 759 -26.89 -16.80 52.36
N PHE A 760 -25.76 -16.46 51.73
CA PHE A 760 -25.71 -16.05 50.33
C PHE A 760 -26.37 -17.04 49.35
N TYR A 761 -26.06 -18.34 49.44
CA TYR A 761 -26.61 -19.36 48.54
C TYR A 761 -28.04 -19.77 48.87
N CYS A 762 -28.38 -19.70 50.15
CA CYS A 762 -29.74 -19.90 50.59
C CYS A 762 -30.66 -18.82 50.03
N ASP A 763 -30.22 -17.56 50.07
CA ASP A 763 -30.92 -16.44 49.45
C ASP A 763 -31.03 -16.63 47.92
N LYS A 764 -30.02 -17.16 47.23
CA LYS A 764 -30.10 -17.50 45.80
C LYS A 764 -31.11 -18.61 45.49
N ILE A 765 -31.16 -19.66 46.31
CA ILE A 765 -32.15 -20.73 46.18
C ILE A 765 -33.56 -20.15 46.40
N LEU A 766 -33.74 -19.35 47.45
CA LEU A 766 -35.01 -18.69 47.75
C LEU A 766 -35.44 -17.73 46.63
N ASP A 767 -34.54 -16.92 46.09
CA ASP A 767 -34.82 -15.99 44.99
C ASP A 767 -35.22 -16.74 43.70
N SER A 768 -34.69 -17.95 43.48
CA SER A 768 -35.07 -18.79 42.33
C SER A 768 -36.43 -19.48 42.50
N LEU A 769 -36.83 -19.76 43.74
CA LEU A 769 -38.08 -20.46 44.08
C LEU A 769 -39.25 -19.50 44.36
N PHE A 770 -38.96 -18.26 44.78
CA PHE A 770 -39.96 -17.31 45.26
C PHE A 770 -39.76 -15.91 44.66
N THR A 771 -40.88 -15.24 44.37
CA THR A 771 -40.89 -13.86 43.83
C THR A 771 -40.88 -12.78 44.91
N ARG A 772 -41.08 -13.12 46.20
CA ARG A 772 -41.14 -12.14 47.31
C ARG A 772 -40.43 -12.63 48.55
N ARG A 773 -39.79 -11.70 49.26
CA ARG A 773 -39.11 -11.94 50.54
C ARG A 773 -40.09 -12.23 51.70
N ARG A 774 -40.74 -13.39 51.74
CA ARG A 774 -41.58 -13.85 52.87
C ARG A 774 -40.84 -14.60 53.98
N LYS A 775 -41.13 -14.29 55.25
CA LYS A 775 -40.59 -15.02 56.42
C LYS A 775 -41.09 -16.48 56.49
N TYR A 776 -42.26 -16.74 55.92
CA TYR A 776 -42.92 -18.04 55.98
C TYR A 776 -43.11 -18.62 54.58
N ALA A 777 -42.95 -19.94 54.47
CA ALA A 777 -43.34 -20.74 53.32
C ALA A 777 -44.62 -21.51 53.65
N ASN A 778 -45.56 -21.60 52.70
CA ASN A 778 -46.66 -22.56 52.78
C ASN A 778 -46.15 -23.99 52.49
N GLU A 779 -47.02 -25.00 52.60
CA GLU A 779 -46.64 -26.40 52.42
C GLU A 779 -46.08 -26.72 51.03
N ASP A 780 -46.66 -26.17 49.96
CA ASP A 780 -46.18 -26.40 48.59
C ASP A 780 -44.84 -25.71 48.31
N GLU A 781 -44.69 -24.50 48.82
CA GLU A 781 -43.44 -23.73 48.79
C GLU A 781 -42.33 -24.49 49.56
N PHE A 782 -42.66 -25.04 50.73
CA PHE A 782 -41.73 -25.85 51.52
C PHE A 782 -41.36 -27.17 50.82
N LYS A 783 -42.32 -27.86 50.17
CA LYS A 783 -42.03 -29.06 49.36
C LYS A 783 -41.02 -28.75 48.23
N LYS A 784 -41.10 -27.58 47.60
CA LYS A 784 -40.12 -27.15 46.59
C LYS A 784 -38.73 -26.90 47.18
N ILE A 785 -38.65 -26.25 48.34
CA ILE A 785 -37.39 -26.05 49.07
C ILE A 785 -36.79 -27.42 49.42
N LYS A 786 -37.59 -28.30 50.02
CA LYS A 786 -37.17 -29.65 50.39
C LYS A 786 -36.66 -30.43 49.19
N LEU A 787 -37.37 -30.41 48.07
CA LEU A 787 -36.94 -31.09 46.85
C LEU A 787 -35.58 -30.60 46.33
N VAL A 788 -35.29 -29.30 46.42
CA VAL A 788 -33.98 -28.75 46.01
C VAL A 788 -32.89 -29.20 46.99
N LEU A 789 -33.16 -29.21 48.29
CA LEU A 789 -32.20 -29.61 49.32
C LEU A 789 -31.93 -31.12 49.32
N ASP A 790 -32.96 -31.94 49.07
CA ASP A 790 -32.84 -33.39 48.88
C ASP A 790 -31.96 -33.70 47.65
N LYS A 791 -32.10 -32.94 46.56
CA LYS A 791 -31.22 -33.06 45.38
C LYS A 791 -29.76 -32.67 45.65
N LEU A 792 -29.50 -31.93 46.72
CA LEU A 792 -28.18 -31.54 47.17
C LEU A 792 -27.66 -32.43 48.31
N ASP A 793 -28.39 -33.49 48.68
CA ASP A 793 -28.06 -34.40 49.78
C ASP A 793 -27.92 -33.66 51.14
N VAL A 794 -28.84 -32.73 51.38
CA VAL A 794 -28.92 -31.93 52.61
C VAL A 794 -30.20 -32.31 53.36
N GLU A 795 -30.04 -33.04 54.46
CA GLU A 795 -31.12 -33.22 55.43
C GLU A 795 -31.37 -31.94 56.22
N ILE A 796 -32.64 -31.54 56.30
CA ILE A 796 -33.04 -30.30 56.97
C ILE A 796 -33.59 -30.61 58.36
N ASN A 797 -33.13 -29.87 59.37
CA ASN A 797 -33.65 -29.99 60.72
C ASN A 797 -35.00 -29.26 60.85
N ILE A 798 -36.09 -30.02 60.79
CA ILE A 798 -37.45 -29.51 61.00
C ILE A 798 -37.78 -29.62 62.50
N ILE A 799 -37.98 -28.48 63.15
CA ILE A 799 -38.38 -28.38 64.55
C ILE A 799 -39.90 -28.17 64.59
N GLU A 800 -40.62 -29.04 65.30
CA GLU A 800 -42.06 -28.88 65.53
C GLU A 800 -42.40 -27.74 66.50
#